data_AF-A0A957QDN4-F1
#
_entry.id   AF-A0A957QDN4-F1
#
_cell.length_a   1.000
_cell.length_b   1.000
_cell.length_c   1.000
_cell.angle_alpha   90.00
_cell.angle_beta   90.00
_cell.angle_gamma   90.00
#
_symmetry.space_group_name_H-M   'P 1'
#
loop_
_entity.id
_entity.type
_entity.pdbx_description
1 polymer ?
#
loop_
_entity_poly.entity_id
_entity_poly.type
_entity_poly.pdbx_seq_one_letter_code
_entity_poly.pdbx_strand_id
1 'polypeptide(L)'
;MNLFTDFQGLSLIEGWFGGRGWSPFPFQRETWTAYADGGSGLLHAPTGQGKTYAVWLGPLMQWIDAHPVRENWGKMDAPPLQVLWLTPLRALAADTTNAIQAPIRDLGIPWTVERRTGDVSSSVKARQNKRLPSALVTTPESLSLLISRRNADELFGELQAVVVDEWHELLGSKRGTQTELCLAWLRRRRPDLRTWGLSATLGNLDVALDALVGVPSAERSQRKTFLITGHAPKEIVIDSLIPDEIERFPWSGHLGLKMLPQVVAAIEEGESCLVFTNTRSQAETWYQAILDAVPDWAGLIALHHGSLDPQVREWVEDGLRRGMLRCVVATSSLDLGVDFSPVDRVLQVGSPKGVARLLQRAGRSGHRPGAVSRVTCVPTHAFELIEVAGARTAALAGAIEGRAPPEKPLDVLVQHLVTLALGSGFRYDDTLAEVRSTYAFRNLSDDEWDWALGFVVTGGDALTSYPEYQRVVAKVDDDAYDDAHRDYAQHWQGPRYVVEDRKVAQRHRLNVGTIVSEVSVQVQYVNGGKLGSVDEYFISRLEPGDRFIFAGRVLEFVNLREMTAYVRKAKSSRGAIPRWMGSRMPLSTALAAAVREKLEAAAHGVFEDVEMRAVEPILALQAAGSRIPRKDELLIEQVETDEGYHLFFYPFEGRLVHEGMAALFAYRLSRLRPITFSMAVNDYGLNLLAADPIPLAEMLAGEGTSPLFSTANLFEDIPASLNAAEMARRQFREIAQIAGLVSTGLPGQRVRSKHLQASSNLFFDVFSQYDAANLLLTQAHREVLEQQLEQSRMAQALKRIGQARIVVKELRRPSPLSFPLLVDRWREEVSSESLADRVRKMQIAMGLDED
;
A
#
# COMPACT_ATOMS: atom_id res chain seq x y z
N MET A 1 30.95 27.68 3.23
CA MET A 1 31.59 28.39 2.10
C MET A 1 30.64 28.21 0.92
N ASN A 2 29.99 29.28 0.45
CA ASN A 2 28.95 29.19 -0.59
C ASN A 2 29.56 28.76 -1.91
N LEU A 3 29.45 27.47 -2.25
CA LEU A 3 29.96 26.91 -3.50
C LEU A 3 29.10 27.26 -4.72
N PHE A 4 27.96 27.95 -4.57
CA PHE A 4 26.98 28.14 -5.66
C PHE A 4 26.89 29.52 -6.31
N THR A 5 27.67 30.51 -5.88
CA THR A 5 27.46 31.90 -6.35
C THR A 5 28.10 32.23 -7.70
N ASP A 6 29.01 31.40 -8.24
CA ASP A 6 29.78 31.71 -9.45
C ASP A 6 29.50 30.78 -10.66
N PHE A 7 28.42 30.00 -10.62
CA PHE A 7 28.09 29.02 -11.68
C PHE A 7 27.04 29.54 -12.68
N GLN A 8 27.33 29.39 -13.97
CA GLN A 8 26.48 29.82 -15.08
C GLN A 8 25.13 29.07 -15.08
N GLY A 9 25.13 27.81 -14.65
CA GLY A 9 23.93 26.98 -14.50
C GLY A 9 22.91 27.60 -13.56
N LEU A 10 23.32 28.01 -12.36
CA LEU A 10 22.39 28.62 -11.39
C LEU A 10 21.78 29.90 -11.94
N SER A 11 22.60 30.79 -12.53
CA SER A 11 22.13 32.06 -13.09
C SER A 11 21.09 31.85 -14.20
N LEU A 12 21.31 30.89 -15.10
CA LEU A 12 20.37 30.56 -16.17
C LEU A 12 19.06 29.97 -15.63
N ILE A 13 19.13 29.11 -14.63
CA ILE A 13 17.94 28.55 -13.98
C ILE A 13 17.16 29.66 -13.26
N GLU A 14 17.81 30.53 -12.50
CA GLU A 14 17.16 31.66 -11.84
C GLU A 14 16.51 32.61 -12.85
N GLY A 15 17.17 32.87 -13.99
CA GLY A 15 16.60 33.64 -15.10
C GLY A 15 15.36 32.97 -15.71
N TRP A 16 15.36 31.64 -15.86
CA TRP A 16 14.19 30.88 -16.35
C TRP A 16 13.02 30.92 -15.37
N PHE A 17 13.30 30.83 -14.06
CA PHE A 17 12.30 31.06 -13.02
C PHE A 17 11.73 32.49 -13.11
N GLY A 18 12.59 33.50 -13.18
CA GLY A 18 12.21 34.91 -13.27
C GLY A 18 11.35 35.22 -14.49
N GLY A 19 11.67 34.64 -15.65
CA GLY A 19 10.87 34.77 -16.89
C GLY A 19 9.46 34.19 -16.80
N ARG A 20 9.21 33.35 -15.78
CA ARG A 20 7.89 32.77 -15.46
C ARG A 20 7.22 33.44 -14.26
N GLY A 21 7.83 34.48 -13.70
CA GLY A 21 7.39 35.13 -12.46
C GLY A 21 7.57 34.24 -11.22
N TRP A 22 8.45 33.25 -11.28
CA TRP A 22 8.73 32.33 -10.18
C TRP A 22 10.03 32.69 -9.46
N SER A 23 10.18 32.22 -8.23
CA SER A 23 11.44 32.28 -7.48
C SER A 23 11.72 30.90 -6.86
N PRO A 24 12.97 30.41 -6.91
CA PRO A 24 13.32 29.14 -6.29
C PRO A 24 13.06 29.15 -4.78
N PHE A 25 12.47 28.08 -4.27
CA PHE A 25 12.31 27.86 -2.83
C PHE A 25 13.66 27.57 -2.15
N PRO A 26 13.80 27.85 -0.84
CA PRO A 26 15.02 27.53 -0.09
C PRO A 26 15.44 26.06 -0.20
N PHE A 27 14.49 25.13 -0.04
CA PHE A 27 14.79 23.69 -0.14
C PHE A 27 15.21 23.26 -1.55
N GLN A 28 14.79 23.98 -2.60
CA GLN A 28 15.24 23.70 -3.98
C GLN A 28 16.73 24.03 -4.11
N ARG A 29 17.14 25.22 -3.61
CA ARG A 29 18.55 25.62 -3.59
C ARG A 29 19.41 24.69 -2.73
N GLU A 30 18.90 24.26 -1.59
CA GLU A 30 19.55 23.27 -0.73
C GLU A 30 19.74 21.94 -1.45
N THR A 31 18.70 21.46 -2.16
CA THR A 31 18.76 20.23 -2.96
C THR A 31 19.80 20.34 -4.07
N TRP A 32 19.84 21.46 -4.78
CA TRP A 32 20.84 21.71 -5.82
C TRP A 32 22.27 21.75 -5.26
N THR A 33 22.44 22.35 -4.08
CA THR A 33 23.72 22.39 -3.38
C THR A 33 24.19 20.99 -3.00
N ALA A 34 23.34 20.22 -2.36
CA ALA A 34 23.61 18.84 -1.99
C ALA A 34 23.92 17.96 -3.21
N TYR A 35 23.21 18.15 -4.33
CA TYR A 35 23.47 17.41 -5.56
C TYR A 35 24.88 17.69 -6.11
N ALA A 36 25.27 18.96 -6.25
CA ALA A 36 26.59 19.31 -6.78
C ALA A 36 27.74 18.90 -5.84
N ASP A 37 27.48 18.84 -4.54
CA ASP A 37 28.41 18.29 -3.54
C ASP A 37 28.67 16.78 -3.67
N GLY A 38 28.08 16.12 -4.67
CA GLY A 38 28.19 14.68 -4.89
C GLY A 38 27.15 13.86 -4.13
N GLY A 39 26.19 14.51 -3.49
CA GLY A 39 25.25 13.89 -2.56
C GLY A 39 24.15 13.06 -3.20
N SER A 40 23.76 12.00 -2.48
CA SER A 40 22.45 11.35 -2.63
C SER A 40 21.51 11.85 -1.53
N GLY A 41 20.20 11.70 -1.68
CA GLY A 41 19.30 12.20 -0.65
C GLY A 41 17.83 11.89 -0.81
N LEU A 42 17.07 12.23 0.22
CA LEU A 42 15.62 12.18 0.23
C LEU A 42 15.09 13.61 0.41
N LEU A 43 14.34 14.09 -0.57
CA LEU A 43 13.59 15.33 -0.45
C LEU A 43 12.17 15.02 0.05
N HIS A 44 11.89 15.46 1.27
CA HIS A 44 10.57 15.41 1.86
C HIS A 44 9.90 16.78 1.77
N ALA A 45 8.93 16.96 0.87
CA ALA A 45 8.22 18.23 0.73
C ALA A 45 6.75 18.03 0.29
N PRO A 46 5.85 18.96 0.63
CA PRO A 46 4.46 18.89 0.21
C PRO A 46 4.29 18.88 -1.33
N THR A 47 3.15 18.38 -1.81
CA THR A 47 2.78 18.48 -3.23
C THR A 47 2.54 19.95 -3.63
N GLY A 48 2.73 20.25 -4.92
CA GLY A 48 2.52 21.60 -5.44
C GLY A 48 3.62 22.63 -5.17
N GLN A 49 4.73 22.25 -4.52
CA GLN A 49 5.86 23.16 -4.23
C GLN A 49 7.06 22.99 -5.18
N GLY A 50 6.90 22.30 -6.31
CA GLY A 50 7.98 22.15 -7.30
C GLY A 50 9.08 21.17 -6.89
N LYS A 51 8.74 20.08 -6.17
CA LYS A 51 9.62 18.94 -5.87
C LYS A 51 10.39 18.43 -7.09
N THR A 52 9.69 18.33 -8.22
CA THR A 52 10.28 17.86 -9.48
C THR A 52 11.49 18.71 -9.86
N TYR A 53 11.37 20.04 -9.81
CA TYR A 53 12.46 20.96 -10.14
C TYR A 53 13.56 21.02 -9.07
N ALA A 54 13.25 20.71 -7.81
CA ALA A 54 14.26 20.61 -6.76
C ALA A 54 15.34 19.58 -7.10
N VAL A 55 14.95 18.40 -7.62
CA VAL A 55 15.90 17.33 -7.96
C VAL A 55 16.33 17.39 -9.43
N TRP A 56 15.40 17.73 -10.34
CA TRP A 56 15.67 17.71 -11.78
C TRP A 56 16.71 18.74 -12.25
N LEU A 57 16.73 19.92 -11.64
CA LEU A 57 17.57 21.02 -12.12
C LEU A 57 19.04 20.89 -11.71
N GLY A 58 19.37 20.08 -10.69
CA GLY A 58 20.75 19.77 -10.31
C GLY A 58 21.58 19.18 -11.47
N PRO A 59 21.16 18.04 -12.06
CA PRO A 59 21.80 17.47 -13.24
C PRO A 59 21.91 18.43 -14.43
N LEU A 60 20.86 19.23 -14.69
CA LEU A 60 20.88 20.21 -15.77
C LEU A 60 21.90 21.32 -15.53
N MET A 61 21.97 21.86 -14.31
CA MET A 61 22.98 22.87 -13.96
C MET A 61 24.39 22.32 -14.10
N GLN A 62 24.66 21.11 -13.61
CA GLN A 62 25.96 20.46 -13.80
C GLN A 62 26.32 20.32 -15.29
N TRP A 63 25.37 19.96 -16.15
CA TRP A 63 25.61 19.87 -17.59
C TRP A 63 25.88 21.24 -18.22
N ILE A 64 25.12 22.28 -17.82
CA ILE A 64 25.31 23.66 -18.29
C ILE A 64 26.70 24.17 -17.91
N ASP A 65 27.13 23.95 -16.66
CA ASP A 65 28.43 24.39 -16.17
C ASP A 65 29.59 23.67 -16.89
N ALA A 66 29.38 22.43 -17.32
CA ALA A 66 30.33 21.71 -18.17
C ALA A 66 30.34 22.18 -19.64
N HIS A 67 29.32 22.93 -20.09
CA HIS A 67 29.15 23.39 -21.47
C HIS A 67 28.79 24.89 -21.53
N PRO A 68 29.70 25.79 -21.10
CA PRO A 68 29.38 27.20 -20.86
C PRO A 68 29.04 28.00 -22.14
N VAL A 69 29.43 27.51 -23.32
CA VAL A 69 29.20 28.20 -24.61
C VAL A 69 27.85 27.80 -25.21
N ARG A 70 26.81 28.57 -24.90
CA ARG A 70 25.41 28.29 -25.29
C ARG A 70 25.20 28.23 -26.80
N GLU A 71 25.93 29.03 -27.57
CA GLU A 71 25.84 29.07 -29.04
C GLU A 71 26.16 27.72 -29.70
N ASN A 72 26.90 26.86 -29.00
CA ASN A 72 27.28 25.54 -29.49
C ASN A 72 26.21 24.47 -29.24
N TRP A 73 25.28 24.69 -28.31
CA TRP A 73 24.32 23.66 -27.88
C TRP A 73 23.48 23.11 -29.04
N GLY A 74 23.04 23.97 -29.96
CA GLY A 74 22.24 23.56 -31.13
C GLY A 74 22.99 22.72 -32.17
N LYS A 75 24.32 22.58 -32.04
CA LYS A 75 25.17 21.74 -32.92
C LYS A 75 25.56 20.43 -32.26
N MET A 76 25.20 20.22 -30.99
CA MET A 76 25.57 19.02 -30.23
C MET A 76 24.54 17.91 -30.45
N ASP A 77 25.04 16.69 -30.55
CA ASP A 77 24.18 15.51 -30.42
C ASP A 77 23.67 15.37 -28.98
N ALA A 78 22.49 14.79 -28.83
CA ALA A 78 21.96 14.51 -27.51
C ALA A 78 22.86 13.50 -26.76
N PRO A 79 23.25 13.77 -25.51
CA PRO A 79 24.07 12.83 -24.77
C PRO A 79 23.32 11.51 -24.54
N PRO A 80 24.03 10.39 -24.32
CA PRO A 80 23.40 9.14 -23.89
C PRO A 80 22.74 9.33 -22.51
N LEU A 81 22.10 8.29 -21.98
CA LEU A 81 21.32 8.37 -20.75
C LEU A 81 22.14 8.92 -19.57
N GLN A 82 21.81 10.13 -19.10
CA GLN A 82 22.41 10.78 -17.94
C GLN A 82 21.52 10.66 -16.70
N VAL A 83 20.19 10.71 -16.86
CA VAL A 83 19.23 10.70 -15.75
C VAL A 83 18.12 9.66 -15.95
N LEU A 84 17.92 8.82 -14.93
CA LEU A 84 16.82 7.85 -14.88
C LEU A 84 15.79 8.30 -13.85
N TRP A 85 14.53 8.43 -14.24
CA TRP A 85 13.43 8.79 -13.34
C TRP A 85 12.48 7.62 -13.16
N LEU A 86 12.41 7.07 -11.95
CA LEU A 86 11.54 5.97 -11.58
C LEU A 86 10.24 6.51 -10.98
N THR A 87 9.11 6.13 -11.57
CA THR A 87 7.78 6.44 -11.04
C THR A 87 7.04 5.15 -10.63
N PRO A 88 6.32 5.14 -9.48
CA PRO A 88 5.54 3.99 -9.07
C PRO A 88 4.31 3.76 -9.95
N LEU A 89 3.80 4.79 -10.63
CA LEU A 89 2.55 4.72 -11.39
C LEU A 89 2.76 5.12 -12.85
N ARG A 90 2.11 4.39 -13.76
CA ARG A 90 2.19 4.71 -15.20
C ARG A 90 1.52 6.04 -15.54
N ALA A 91 0.42 6.36 -14.85
CA ALA A 91 -0.31 7.62 -15.04
C ALA A 91 0.59 8.85 -14.80
N LEU A 92 1.47 8.76 -13.80
CA LEU A 92 2.45 9.80 -13.47
C LEU A 92 3.51 10.04 -14.56
N ALA A 93 3.83 9.03 -15.36
CA ALA A 93 4.97 9.10 -16.26
C ALA A 93 4.83 10.20 -17.31
N ALA A 94 3.61 10.46 -17.81
CA ALA A 94 3.37 11.49 -18.82
C ALA A 94 3.63 12.90 -18.27
N ASP A 95 3.09 13.21 -17.10
CA ASP A 95 3.22 14.53 -16.48
C ASP A 95 4.65 14.82 -16.05
N THR A 96 5.32 13.85 -15.42
CA THR A 96 6.73 13.97 -15.07
C THR A 96 7.56 14.24 -16.34
N THR A 97 7.31 13.50 -17.43
CA THR A 97 8.01 13.70 -18.71
C THR A 97 7.84 15.13 -19.22
N ASN A 98 6.61 15.65 -19.21
CA ASN A 98 6.31 17.01 -19.65
C ASN A 98 6.99 18.06 -18.76
N ALA A 99 6.95 17.88 -17.44
CA ALA A 99 7.53 18.79 -16.47
C ALA A 99 9.05 18.91 -16.63
N ILE A 100 9.76 17.78 -16.80
CA ILE A 100 11.22 17.76 -16.95
C ILE A 100 11.68 18.21 -18.36
N GLN A 101 10.86 17.99 -19.39
CA GLN A 101 11.13 18.45 -20.76
C GLN A 101 11.02 19.97 -20.91
N ALA A 102 10.19 20.64 -20.09
CA ALA A 102 9.96 22.08 -20.16
C ALA A 102 11.24 22.94 -20.05
N PRO A 103 12.08 22.82 -19.00
CA PRO A 103 13.31 23.61 -18.90
C PRO A 103 14.31 23.27 -20.02
N ILE A 104 14.38 22.02 -20.48
CA ILE A 104 15.25 21.63 -21.61
C ILE A 104 14.87 22.42 -22.87
N ARG A 105 13.58 22.41 -23.23
CA ARG A 105 13.07 23.08 -24.43
C ARG A 105 13.26 24.59 -24.33
N ASP A 106 12.91 25.18 -23.19
CA ASP A 106 12.92 26.63 -23.02
C ASP A 106 14.36 27.21 -22.97
N LEU A 107 15.32 26.45 -22.42
CA LEU A 107 16.72 26.86 -22.36
C LEU A 107 17.50 26.50 -23.64
N GLY A 108 16.96 25.59 -24.47
CA GLY A 108 17.62 25.11 -25.69
C GLY A 108 18.70 24.05 -25.42
N ILE A 109 18.56 23.28 -24.34
CA ILE A 109 19.49 22.20 -23.97
C ILE A 109 19.28 21.03 -24.95
N PRO A 110 20.33 20.44 -25.53
CA PRO A 110 20.23 19.38 -26.55
C PRO A 110 19.91 18.00 -25.93
N TRP A 111 19.18 17.95 -24.82
CA TRP A 111 18.80 16.69 -24.17
C TRP A 111 17.49 16.16 -24.76
N THR A 112 17.39 14.84 -24.85
CA THR A 112 16.13 14.15 -25.19
C THR A 112 15.49 13.58 -23.94
N VAL A 113 14.17 13.72 -23.81
CA VAL A 113 13.39 13.09 -22.74
C VAL A 113 12.36 12.16 -23.34
N GLU A 114 12.32 10.92 -22.88
CA GLU A 114 11.25 10.00 -23.25
C GLU A 114 10.77 9.18 -22.05
N ARG A 115 9.60 8.57 -22.20
CA ARG A 115 9.05 7.60 -21.27
C ARG A 115 9.24 6.16 -21.75
N ARG A 116 9.35 5.22 -20.82
CA ARG A 116 9.33 3.78 -21.09
C ARG A 116 8.45 3.07 -20.06
N THR A 117 7.18 2.88 -20.43
CA THR A 117 6.19 2.18 -19.61
C THR A 117 5.52 1.06 -20.41
N GLY A 118 4.58 0.34 -19.78
CA GLY A 118 3.74 -0.64 -20.47
C GLY A 118 3.01 -0.06 -21.68
N ASP A 119 2.63 1.21 -21.61
CA ASP A 119 1.73 1.87 -22.58
C ASP A 119 2.49 2.44 -23.81
N VAL A 120 3.83 2.43 -23.77
CA VAL A 120 4.66 2.86 -24.90
C VAL A 120 4.64 1.82 -26.02
N SER A 121 4.50 2.28 -27.27
CA SER A 121 4.42 1.41 -28.45
C SER A 121 5.66 0.53 -28.62
N SER A 122 5.49 -0.61 -29.30
CA SER A 122 6.58 -1.53 -29.62
C SER A 122 7.66 -0.88 -30.50
N SER A 123 7.27 0.03 -31.41
CA SER A 123 8.19 0.76 -32.28
C SER A 123 9.10 1.72 -31.51
N VAL A 124 8.54 2.50 -30.59
CA VAL A 124 9.31 3.38 -29.70
C VAL A 124 10.22 2.54 -28.81
N LYS A 125 9.70 1.45 -28.23
CA LYS A 125 10.51 0.54 -27.43
C LYS A 125 11.69 -0.02 -28.24
N ALA A 126 11.48 -0.42 -29.49
CA ALA A 126 12.53 -0.94 -30.37
C ALA A 126 13.63 0.10 -30.67
N ARG A 127 13.28 1.38 -30.88
CA ARG A 127 14.24 2.48 -31.01
C ARG A 127 15.05 2.65 -29.72
N GLN A 128 14.37 2.76 -28.59
CA GLN A 128 14.98 2.90 -27.26
C GLN A 128 15.94 1.74 -26.92
N ASN A 129 15.70 0.55 -27.48
CA ASN A 129 16.60 -0.58 -27.30
C ASN A 129 17.97 -0.38 -27.94
N LYS A 130 18.07 0.46 -28.98
CA LYS A 130 19.32 0.79 -29.67
C LYS A 130 20.04 1.96 -29.00
N ARG A 131 19.30 2.98 -28.59
CA ARG A 131 19.81 4.17 -27.90
C ARG A 131 18.72 4.74 -26.99
N LEU A 132 19.03 4.88 -25.71
CA LEU A 132 18.13 5.52 -24.74
C LEU A 132 18.21 7.06 -24.88
N PRO A 133 17.14 7.78 -24.48
CA PRO A 133 17.18 9.24 -24.39
C PRO A 133 18.15 9.72 -23.30
N SER A 134 18.48 11.01 -23.31
CA SER A 134 19.34 11.65 -22.28
C SER A 134 18.69 11.58 -20.88
N ALA A 135 17.36 11.66 -20.81
CA ALA A 135 16.59 11.38 -19.61
C ALA A 135 15.42 10.42 -19.88
N LEU A 136 15.27 9.40 -19.04
CA LEU A 136 14.25 8.36 -19.20
C LEU A 136 13.31 8.29 -18.00
N VAL A 137 12.02 8.50 -18.21
CA VAL A 137 10.98 8.25 -17.20
C VAL A 137 10.44 6.83 -17.36
N THR A 138 10.58 5.99 -16.33
CA THR A 138 10.26 4.56 -16.40
C THR A 138 9.70 4.03 -15.07
N THR A 139 9.31 2.76 -15.04
CA THR A 139 8.89 2.06 -13.80
C THR A 139 9.96 1.07 -13.33
N PRO A 140 9.94 0.63 -12.05
CA PRO A 140 10.87 -0.39 -11.55
C PRO A 140 10.88 -1.70 -12.36
N GLU A 141 9.71 -2.15 -12.82
CA GLU A 141 9.57 -3.37 -13.62
C GLU A 141 10.22 -3.18 -14.99
N SER A 142 10.03 -2.00 -15.60
CA SER A 142 10.63 -1.67 -16.89
C SER A 142 12.15 -1.50 -16.79
N LEU A 143 12.66 -1.03 -15.65
CA LEU A 143 14.10 -1.01 -15.34
C LEU A 143 14.66 -2.44 -15.24
N SER A 144 13.99 -3.34 -14.52
CA SER A 144 14.39 -4.76 -14.46
C SER A 144 14.47 -5.39 -15.87
N LEU A 145 13.53 -5.06 -16.76
CA LEU A 145 13.58 -5.51 -18.15
C LEU A 145 14.75 -4.92 -18.95
N LEU A 146 15.16 -3.68 -18.67
CA LEU A 146 16.35 -3.08 -19.28
C LEU A 146 17.63 -3.74 -18.76
N ILE A 147 17.72 -4.02 -17.46
CA ILE A 147 18.85 -4.73 -16.84
C ILE A 147 18.99 -6.17 -17.37
N SER A 148 17.89 -6.83 -17.72
CA SER A 148 17.89 -8.19 -18.30
C SER A 148 18.51 -8.31 -19.70
N ARG A 149 19.16 -7.26 -20.20
CA ARG A 149 19.71 -7.18 -21.56
C ARG A 149 21.22 -7.27 -21.53
N ARG A 150 21.77 -7.91 -22.57
CA ARG A 150 23.21 -8.10 -22.69
C ARG A 150 24.00 -6.79 -22.76
N ASN A 151 23.42 -5.74 -23.34
CA ASN A 151 24.04 -4.42 -23.43
C ASN A 151 23.61 -3.49 -22.29
N ALA A 152 23.11 -4.00 -21.16
CA ALA A 152 22.67 -3.15 -20.05
C ALA A 152 23.82 -2.28 -19.52
N ASP A 153 25.04 -2.82 -19.41
CA ASP A 153 26.21 -2.05 -18.97
C ASP A 153 26.48 -0.83 -19.88
N GLU A 154 26.42 -1.02 -21.21
CA GLU A 154 26.55 0.08 -22.18
C GLU A 154 25.43 1.10 -22.04
N LEU A 155 24.18 0.64 -21.91
CA LEU A 155 22.99 1.51 -21.83
C LEU A 155 23.02 2.44 -20.61
N PHE A 156 23.63 2.01 -19.51
CA PHE A 156 23.74 2.77 -18.26
C PHE A 156 25.16 3.29 -17.99
N GLY A 157 26.07 3.15 -18.95
CA GLY A 157 27.50 3.44 -18.78
C GLY A 157 27.81 4.90 -18.46
N GLU A 158 26.98 5.84 -18.87
CA GLU A 158 27.13 7.28 -18.59
C GLU A 158 26.11 7.82 -17.58
N LEU A 159 25.35 6.95 -16.92
CA LEU A 159 24.32 7.38 -15.97
C LEU A 159 24.95 8.14 -14.79
N GLN A 160 24.39 9.31 -14.49
CA GLN A 160 24.86 10.21 -13.43
C GLN A 160 23.89 10.29 -12.25
N ALA A 161 22.58 10.18 -12.50
CA ALA A 161 21.58 10.26 -11.45
C ALA A 161 20.40 9.32 -11.66
N VAL A 162 19.87 8.80 -10.55
CA VAL A 162 18.56 8.17 -10.49
C VAL A 162 17.66 8.96 -9.55
N VAL A 163 16.45 9.27 -10.01
CA VAL A 163 15.40 9.88 -9.20
C VAL A 163 14.30 8.85 -8.96
N VAL A 164 13.89 8.66 -7.72
CA VAL A 164 12.75 7.80 -7.36
C VAL A 164 11.62 8.68 -6.85
N ASP A 165 10.62 8.84 -7.70
CA ASP A 165 9.42 9.63 -7.39
C ASP A 165 8.50 8.88 -6.44
N GLU A 166 7.76 9.63 -5.64
CA GLU A 166 6.79 9.14 -4.66
C GLU A 166 7.30 7.89 -3.90
N TRP A 167 8.50 7.97 -3.34
CA TRP A 167 9.22 6.83 -2.76
C TRP A 167 8.42 6.10 -1.67
N HIS A 168 7.59 6.81 -0.92
CA HIS A 168 6.69 6.22 0.07
C HIS A 168 5.73 5.16 -0.53
N GLU A 169 5.36 5.27 -1.80
CA GLU A 169 4.50 4.28 -2.47
C GLU A 169 5.21 2.96 -2.77
N LEU A 170 6.51 3.00 -2.95
CA LEU A 170 7.30 1.80 -3.20
C LEU A 170 7.82 1.18 -1.90
N LEU A 171 8.22 2.01 -0.92
CA LEU A 171 8.96 1.61 0.28
C LEU A 171 8.40 0.38 0.99
N GLY A 172 7.08 0.34 1.24
CA GLY A 172 6.42 -0.76 1.97
C GLY A 172 6.01 -1.97 1.14
N SER A 173 6.59 -2.16 -0.05
CA SER A 173 6.13 -3.18 -1.01
C SER A 173 7.29 -3.95 -1.65
N LYS A 174 7.00 -5.14 -2.19
CA LYS A 174 7.96 -5.90 -3.01
C LYS A 174 8.46 -5.11 -4.24
N ARG A 175 7.70 -4.12 -4.72
CA ARG A 175 8.13 -3.19 -5.78
C ARG A 175 9.25 -2.26 -5.29
N GLY A 176 9.20 -1.85 -4.03
CA GLY A 176 10.29 -1.17 -3.33
C GLY A 176 11.53 -2.03 -3.33
N THR A 177 11.43 -3.28 -2.87
CA THR A 177 12.56 -4.22 -2.87
C THR A 177 13.15 -4.46 -4.27
N GLN A 178 12.31 -4.60 -5.30
CA GLN A 178 12.80 -4.67 -6.69
C GLN A 178 13.56 -3.40 -7.10
N THR A 179 13.09 -2.22 -6.67
CA THR A 179 13.76 -0.94 -6.92
C THR A 179 15.12 -0.89 -6.21
N GLU A 180 15.18 -1.30 -4.94
CA GLU A 180 16.43 -1.37 -4.17
C GLU A 180 17.50 -2.22 -4.87
N LEU A 181 17.11 -3.42 -5.33
CA LEU A 181 18.01 -4.33 -6.06
C LEU A 181 18.51 -3.70 -7.37
N CYS A 182 17.62 -3.08 -8.15
CA CYS A 182 18.02 -2.39 -9.38
C CYS A 182 18.96 -1.21 -9.11
N LEU A 183 18.72 -0.45 -8.05
CA LEU A 183 19.59 0.65 -7.63
C LEU A 183 20.95 0.14 -7.16
N ALA A 184 21.01 -0.97 -6.41
CA ALA A 184 22.26 -1.60 -6.01
C ALA A 184 23.11 -2.02 -7.22
N TRP A 185 22.48 -2.64 -8.21
CA TRP A 185 23.10 -3.00 -9.50
C TRP A 185 23.68 -1.79 -10.24
N LEU A 186 22.93 -0.70 -10.33
CA LEU A 186 23.37 0.55 -10.96
C LEU A 186 24.54 1.18 -10.18
N ARG A 187 24.46 1.24 -8.84
CA ARG A 187 25.49 1.84 -7.97
C ARG A 187 26.81 1.07 -8.02
N ARG A 188 26.78 -0.27 -8.21
CA ARG A 188 28.00 -1.08 -8.36
C ARG A 188 28.77 -0.71 -9.63
N ARG A 189 28.05 -0.42 -10.72
CA ARG A 189 28.61 -0.02 -12.03
C ARG A 189 28.97 1.44 -12.11
N ARG A 190 28.24 2.28 -11.37
CA ARG A 190 28.43 3.73 -11.30
C ARG A 190 28.65 4.12 -9.84
N PRO A 191 29.90 4.02 -9.31
CA PRO A 191 30.20 4.34 -7.91
C PRO A 191 29.86 5.79 -7.52
N ASP A 192 29.87 6.72 -8.48
CA ASP A 192 29.51 8.13 -8.27
C ASP A 192 28.03 8.43 -8.55
N LEU A 193 27.21 7.40 -8.77
CA LEU A 193 25.78 7.56 -9.06
C LEU A 193 25.05 8.21 -7.89
N ARG A 194 24.42 9.34 -8.16
CA ARG A 194 23.58 10.04 -7.18
C ARG A 194 22.16 9.46 -7.22
N THR A 195 21.63 9.11 -6.06
CA THR A 195 20.24 8.63 -5.92
C THR A 195 19.42 9.64 -5.13
N TRP A 196 18.32 10.10 -5.70
CA TRP A 196 17.45 11.09 -5.08
C TRP A 196 16.01 10.58 -4.99
N GLY A 197 15.41 10.68 -3.81
CA GLY A 197 14.02 10.28 -3.56
C GLY A 197 13.13 11.49 -3.39
N LEU A 198 11.90 11.41 -3.87
CA LEU A 198 10.86 12.41 -3.60
C LEU A 198 9.76 11.78 -2.73
N SER A 199 9.39 12.43 -1.63
CA SER A 199 8.28 11.97 -0.79
C SER A 199 7.49 13.13 -0.19
N ALA A 200 6.18 12.98 -0.04
CA ALA A 200 5.30 14.02 0.49
C ALA A 200 4.78 13.74 1.90
N THR A 201 4.61 12.47 2.27
CA THR A 201 3.86 12.07 3.47
C THR A 201 4.42 10.75 4.01
N LEU A 202 5.48 10.82 4.80
CA LEU A 202 6.17 9.65 5.33
C LEU A 202 6.76 9.92 6.71
N GLY A 203 6.41 9.10 7.71
CA GLY A 203 6.85 9.29 9.09
C GLY A 203 8.25 8.76 9.44
N ASN A 204 8.78 7.78 8.71
CA ASN A 204 10.05 7.11 9.00
C ASN A 204 11.15 7.46 7.98
N LEU A 205 11.53 8.73 7.93
CA LEU A 205 12.41 9.28 6.89
C LEU A 205 13.81 8.65 6.87
N ASP A 206 14.39 8.30 8.01
CA ASP A 206 15.72 7.68 8.08
C ASP A 206 15.73 6.29 7.42
N VAL A 207 14.76 5.45 7.79
CA VAL A 207 14.56 4.13 7.16
C VAL A 207 14.30 4.25 5.67
N ALA A 208 13.53 5.27 5.27
CA ALA A 208 13.25 5.53 3.87
C ALA A 208 14.50 5.95 3.09
N LEU A 209 15.35 6.79 3.70
CA LEU A 209 16.62 7.23 3.12
C LEU A 209 17.56 6.02 2.96
N ASP A 210 17.73 5.21 4.00
CA ASP A 210 18.59 4.02 3.97
C ASP A 210 18.13 3.01 2.90
N ALA A 211 16.82 2.76 2.82
CA ALA A 211 16.27 1.89 1.77
C ALA A 211 16.51 2.44 0.36
N LEU A 212 16.44 3.75 0.17
CA LEU A 212 16.68 4.37 -1.12
C LEU A 212 18.17 4.30 -1.53
N VAL A 213 19.08 4.72 -0.65
CA VAL A 213 20.50 4.91 -0.98
C VAL A 213 21.35 3.65 -0.75
N GLY A 214 20.80 2.67 -0.04
CA GLY A 214 21.48 1.45 0.41
C GLY A 214 22.13 1.63 1.78
N VAL A 215 22.38 0.52 2.47
CA VAL A 215 23.00 0.54 3.80
C VAL A 215 24.51 0.74 3.70
N PRO A 216 25.14 1.48 4.64
CA PRO A 216 26.59 1.63 4.67
C PRO A 216 27.29 0.28 4.81
N SER A 217 28.23 -0.03 3.92
CA SER A 217 29.20 -1.11 4.11
C SER A 217 30.56 -0.53 4.50
N ALA A 218 31.46 -1.35 5.06
CA ALA A 218 32.83 -0.94 5.38
C ALA A 218 33.59 -0.36 4.17
N GLU A 219 33.20 -0.73 2.94
CA GLU A 219 33.76 -0.22 1.68
C GLU A 219 33.06 1.06 1.16
N ARG A 220 31.87 1.41 1.69
CA ARG A 220 30.99 2.47 1.15
C ARG A 220 30.75 3.66 2.11
N SER A 221 31.51 3.75 3.20
CA SER A 221 31.27 4.71 4.31
C SER A 221 31.54 6.20 3.98
N GLN A 222 31.62 6.60 2.71
CA GLN A 222 32.03 7.96 2.31
C GLN A 222 31.00 8.73 1.48
N ARG A 223 29.81 8.16 1.19
CA ARG A 223 28.79 8.89 0.42
C ARG A 223 28.03 9.87 1.31
N LYS A 224 28.04 11.15 0.92
CA LYS A 224 27.22 12.18 1.57
C LYS A 224 25.74 11.90 1.29
N THR A 225 24.96 11.69 2.34
CA THR A 225 23.51 11.53 2.29
C THR A 225 22.85 12.75 2.89
N PHE A 226 21.78 13.23 2.26
CA PHE A 226 21.06 14.42 2.68
C PHE A 226 19.58 14.12 2.87
N LEU A 227 19.03 14.48 4.02
CA LEU A 227 17.59 14.53 4.25
C LEU A 227 17.16 15.99 4.23
N ILE A 228 16.50 16.40 3.14
CA ILE A 228 16.08 17.79 2.93
C ILE A 228 14.58 17.86 3.14
N THR A 229 14.14 18.78 3.99
CA THR A 229 12.71 18.98 4.28
C THR A 229 12.23 20.33 3.78
N GLY A 230 11.24 20.32 2.89
CA GLY A 230 10.57 21.52 2.40
C GLY A 230 9.57 22.05 3.42
N HIS A 231 10.00 22.95 4.30
CA HIS A 231 9.14 23.61 5.29
C HIS A 231 8.38 24.82 4.74
N ALA A 232 7.91 24.81 3.48
CA ALA A 232 7.09 25.94 3.03
C ALA A 232 5.68 25.76 3.64
N PRO A 233 5.19 26.73 4.42
CA PRO A 233 3.88 26.67 5.06
C PRO A 233 2.82 26.74 3.97
N LYS A 234 2.36 25.57 3.51
CA LYS A 234 1.11 25.49 2.77
C LYS A 234 0.01 25.40 3.81
N GLU A 235 -0.90 26.37 3.80
CA GLU A 235 -2.06 26.30 4.66
C GLU A 235 -2.93 25.12 4.21
N ILE A 236 -3.16 24.17 5.12
CA ILE A 236 -4.04 23.03 4.90
C ILE A 236 -5.24 23.21 5.82
N VAL A 237 -6.41 23.37 5.22
CA VAL A 237 -7.69 23.37 5.92
C VAL A 237 -8.23 21.95 5.88
N ILE A 238 -8.32 21.34 7.04
CA ILE A 238 -9.02 20.06 7.25
C ILE A 238 -10.28 20.39 8.03
N ASP A 239 -11.44 20.25 7.41
CA ASP A 239 -12.74 20.46 8.06
C ASP A 239 -13.68 19.27 7.82
N SER A 240 -14.91 19.37 8.32
CA SER A 240 -15.95 18.37 8.11
C SER A 240 -17.30 18.99 7.81
N LEU A 241 -18.13 18.24 7.09
CA LEU A 241 -19.57 18.50 7.04
C LEU A 241 -20.22 17.87 8.27
N ILE A 242 -20.89 18.68 9.08
CA ILE A 242 -21.64 18.22 10.25
C ILE A 242 -23.08 17.92 9.83
N PRO A 243 -23.61 16.72 10.09
CA PRO A 243 -25.02 16.42 9.87
C PRO A 243 -25.92 17.35 10.70
N ASP A 244 -27.06 17.78 10.14
CA ASP A 244 -28.02 18.63 10.86
C ASP A 244 -28.57 17.93 12.12
N GLU A 245 -28.76 16.61 12.02
CA GLU A 245 -29.13 15.74 13.11
C GLU A 245 -28.11 14.62 13.26
N ILE A 246 -27.54 14.49 14.46
CA ILE A 246 -26.67 13.37 14.80
C ILE A 246 -27.54 12.26 15.35
N GLU A 247 -27.72 11.23 14.52
CA GLU A 247 -28.36 9.99 14.95
C GLU A 247 -27.64 9.50 16.22
N ARG A 248 -28.40 9.35 17.31
CA ARG A 248 -27.89 8.84 18.59
C ARG A 248 -27.20 7.48 18.43
N PHE A 249 -27.52 6.74 17.35
CA PHE A 249 -26.97 5.42 17.03
C PHE A 249 -26.47 5.37 15.59
N PRO A 250 -25.19 5.70 15.36
CA PRO A 250 -24.59 5.73 14.05
C PRO A 250 -24.38 4.31 13.53
N TRP A 251 -25.24 3.83 12.65
CA TRP A 251 -24.97 2.59 11.93
C TRP A 251 -23.98 2.79 10.78
N SER A 252 -23.03 1.85 10.67
CA SER A 252 -22.26 1.68 9.46
C SER A 252 -23.23 1.42 8.31
N GLY A 253 -23.10 2.18 7.23
CA GLY A 253 -23.51 1.83 5.87
C GLY A 253 -24.90 2.23 5.37
N HIS A 254 -25.42 3.38 5.80
CA HIS A 254 -25.78 4.33 4.76
C HIS A 254 -24.46 4.72 4.09
N LEU A 255 -24.37 4.71 2.77
CA LEU A 255 -23.11 5.05 2.06
C LEU A 255 -22.68 6.53 2.28
N GLY A 256 -23.26 7.21 3.27
CA GLY A 256 -23.15 8.63 3.56
C GLY A 256 -24.18 9.49 2.84
N LEU A 257 -25.09 8.90 2.06
CA LEU A 257 -26.01 9.65 1.20
C LEU A 257 -26.98 10.60 1.93
N LYS A 258 -27.13 10.48 3.25
CA LYS A 258 -27.85 11.52 4.03
C LYS A 258 -27.16 12.88 3.94
N MET A 259 -25.84 12.89 3.74
CA MET A 259 -25.03 14.09 3.53
C MET A 259 -25.08 14.59 2.09
N LEU A 260 -25.86 13.95 1.19
CA LEU A 260 -25.92 14.33 -0.23
C LEU A 260 -26.27 15.81 -0.42
N PRO A 261 -27.26 16.41 0.30
CA PRO A 261 -27.55 17.85 0.16
C PRO A 261 -26.34 18.73 0.52
N GLN A 262 -25.67 18.44 1.64
CA GLN A 262 -24.49 19.20 2.09
C GLN A 262 -23.30 19.00 1.13
N VAL A 263 -23.14 17.80 0.56
CA VAL A 263 -22.12 17.50 -0.46
C VAL A 263 -22.38 18.27 -1.75
N VAL A 264 -23.62 18.28 -2.24
CA VAL A 264 -24.00 19.06 -3.44
C VAL A 264 -23.73 20.54 -3.22
N ALA A 265 -24.17 21.10 -2.07
CA ALA A 265 -23.88 22.49 -1.72
C ALA A 265 -22.37 22.78 -1.67
N ALA A 266 -21.58 21.88 -1.07
CA ALA A 266 -20.12 22.03 -1.02
C ALA A 266 -19.44 21.94 -2.40
N ILE A 267 -20.01 21.20 -3.36
CA ILE A 267 -19.55 21.16 -4.76
C ILE A 267 -19.95 22.46 -5.49
N GLU A 268 -21.11 23.04 -5.19
CA GLU A 268 -21.59 24.30 -5.78
C GLU A 268 -20.75 25.52 -5.37
N GLU A 269 -20.17 25.51 -4.18
CA GLU A 269 -19.30 26.59 -3.66
C GLU A 269 -18.01 26.81 -4.46
N GLY A 270 -17.55 25.81 -5.22
CA GLY A 270 -16.30 25.84 -5.98
C GLY A 270 -16.49 25.71 -7.49
N GLU A 271 -15.42 25.92 -8.26
CA GLU A 271 -15.40 25.67 -9.70
C GLU A 271 -15.17 24.20 -10.01
N SER A 272 -14.26 23.56 -9.27
CA SER A 272 -13.94 22.15 -9.43
C SER A 272 -13.65 21.42 -8.11
N CYS A 273 -14.18 20.21 -7.96
CA CYS A 273 -14.08 19.40 -6.76
C CYS A 273 -13.71 17.94 -7.07
N LEU A 274 -12.89 17.34 -6.20
CA LEU A 274 -12.64 15.89 -6.19
C LEU A 274 -13.40 15.25 -5.02
N VAL A 275 -14.24 14.25 -5.31
CA VAL A 275 -14.95 13.48 -4.28
C VAL A 275 -14.30 12.12 -4.15
N PHE A 276 -13.53 11.90 -3.09
CA PHE A 276 -12.92 10.61 -2.82
C PHE A 276 -13.83 9.71 -2.02
N THR A 277 -13.91 8.45 -2.44
CA THR A 277 -14.55 7.37 -1.68
C THR A 277 -13.55 6.25 -1.39
N ASN A 278 -13.89 5.36 -0.45
CA ASN A 278 -13.01 4.27 -0.04
C ASN A 278 -13.17 3.00 -0.87
N THR A 279 -14.27 2.85 -1.62
CA THR A 279 -14.54 1.66 -2.43
C THR A 279 -15.12 2.03 -3.79
N ARG A 280 -14.95 1.16 -4.80
CA ARG A 280 -15.50 1.36 -6.15
C ARG A 280 -17.03 1.45 -6.14
N SER A 281 -17.69 0.55 -5.39
CA SER A 281 -19.14 0.57 -5.23
C SER A 281 -19.62 1.89 -4.61
N GLN A 282 -18.92 2.42 -3.61
CA GLN A 282 -19.26 3.73 -3.05
C GLN A 282 -19.06 4.86 -4.08
N ALA A 283 -17.98 4.84 -4.88
CA ALA A 283 -17.77 5.82 -5.94
C ALA A 283 -18.92 5.83 -6.96
N GLU A 284 -19.30 4.66 -7.46
CA GLU A 284 -20.41 4.51 -8.41
C GLU A 284 -21.74 5.01 -7.82
N THR A 285 -22.05 4.64 -6.57
CA THR A 285 -23.28 5.08 -5.92
C THR A 285 -23.32 6.59 -5.70
N TRP A 286 -22.23 7.21 -5.25
CA TRP A 286 -22.16 8.66 -5.07
C TRP A 286 -22.23 9.42 -6.38
N TYR A 287 -21.57 8.92 -7.43
CA TYR A 287 -21.67 9.50 -8.77
C TYR A 287 -23.12 9.54 -9.26
N GLN A 288 -23.85 8.42 -9.15
CA GLN A 288 -25.26 8.36 -9.54
C GLN A 288 -26.12 9.28 -8.67
N ALA A 289 -25.95 9.24 -7.35
CA ALA A 289 -26.75 10.05 -6.43
C ALA A 289 -26.56 11.57 -6.65
N ILE A 290 -25.34 12.02 -6.91
CA ILE A 290 -25.07 13.43 -7.23
C ILE A 290 -25.72 13.81 -8.57
N LEU A 291 -25.61 12.96 -9.59
CA LEU A 291 -26.20 13.22 -10.90
C LEU A 291 -27.73 13.23 -10.87
N ASP A 292 -28.35 12.35 -10.07
CA ASP A 292 -29.80 12.31 -9.87
C ASP A 292 -30.31 13.56 -9.12
N ALA A 293 -29.54 14.05 -8.15
CA ALA A 293 -29.86 15.26 -7.40
C ALA A 293 -29.71 16.54 -8.24
N VAL A 294 -28.72 16.58 -9.14
CA VAL A 294 -28.46 17.73 -10.02
C VAL A 294 -28.24 17.27 -11.47
N PRO A 295 -29.32 16.96 -12.22
CA PRO A 295 -29.23 16.45 -13.58
C PRO A 295 -28.50 17.38 -14.56
N ASP A 296 -28.51 18.69 -14.31
CA ASP A 296 -27.83 19.71 -15.12
C ASP A 296 -26.30 19.57 -15.11
N TRP A 297 -25.73 18.79 -14.18
CA TRP A 297 -24.30 18.46 -14.18
C TRP A 297 -23.93 17.30 -15.11
N ALA A 298 -24.87 16.75 -15.88
CA ALA A 298 -24.57 15.79 -16.92
C ALA A 298 -23.47 16.31 -17.86
N GLY A 299 -22.37 15.56 -17.98
CA GLY A 299 -21.18 15.97 -18.76
C GLY A 299 -20.20 16.90 -18.02
N LEU A 300 -20.56 17.40 -16.84
CA LEU A 300 -19.68 18.17 -15.93
C LEU A 300 -19.20 17.35 -14.72
N ILE A 301 -19.84 16.21 -14.45
CA ILE A 301 -19.40 15.22 -13.47
C ILE A 301 -18.81 13.98 -14.15
N ALA A 302 -17.78 13.39 -13.57
CA ALA A 302 -17.20 12.13 -14.05
C ALA A 302 -16.88 11.14 -12.91
N LEU A 303 -16.75 9.86 -13.27
CA LEU A 303 -16.31 8.79 -12.39
C LEU A 303 -14.88 8.39 -12.73
N HIS A 304 -14.04 8.11 -11.72
CA HIS A 304 -12.67 7.66 -11.93
C HIS A 304 -12.25 6.52 -10.99
N HIS A 305 -11.95 5.33 -11.54
CA HIS A 305 -11.32 4.23 -10.81
C HIS A 305 -10.57 3.27 -11.75
N GLY A 306 -9.64 2.49 -11.20
CA GLY A 306 -8.73 1.64 -11.99
C GLY A 306 -9.39 0.57 -12.88
N SER A 307 -10.66 0.24 -12.68
CA SER A 307 -11.42 -0.68 -13.54
C SER A 307 -12.01 -0.03 -14.81
N LEU A 308 -11.90 1.29 -14.96
CA LEU A 308 -12.37 1.98 -16.16
C LEU A 308 -11.38 1.85 -17.32
N ASP A 309 -11.91 1.95 -18.54
CA ASP A 309 -11.12 1.95 -19.76
C ASP A 309 -10.03 3.04 -19.73
N PRO A 310 -8.79 2.76 -20.20
CA PRO A 310 -7.72 3.75 -20.22
C PRO A 310 -8.09 5.07 -20.93
N GLN A 311 -8.85 5.02 -22.02
CA GLN A 311 -9.26 6.23 -22.75
C GLN A 311 -10.23 7.09 -21.94
N VAL A 312 -11.13 6.45 -21.17
CA VAL A 312 -12.05 7.15 -20.26
C VAL A 312 -11.26 7.84 -19.16
N ARG A 313 -10.29 7.15 -18.55
CA ARG A 313 -9.43 7.73 -17.52
C ARG A 313 -8.64 8.92 -18.04
N GLU A 314 -8.02 8.79 -19.22
CA GLU A 314 -7.29 9.89 -19.87
C GLU A 314 -8.20 11.09 -20.16
N TRP A 315 -9.43 10.87 -20.63
CA TRP A 315 -10.40 11.94 -20.83
C TRP A 315 -10.78 12.66 -19.53
N VAL A 316 -10.98 11.93 -18.44
CA VAL A 316 -11.28 12.52 -17.12
C VAL A 316 -10.09 13.32 -16.59
N GLU A 317 -8.87 12.76 -16.67
CA GLU A 317 -7.63 13.42 -16.25
C GLU A 317 -7.40 14.73 -17.05
N ASP A 318 -7.59 14.68 -18.37
CA ASP A 318 -7.53 15.87 -19.24
C ASP A 318 -8.65 16.88 -18.95
N GLY A 319 -9.86 16.39 -18.66
CA GLY A 319 -11.02 17.18 -18.28
C GLY A 319 -10.79 17.99 -17.02
N LEU A 320 -10.22 17.35 -15.99
CA LEU A 320 -9.78 18.00 -14.76
C LEU A 320 -8.70 19.06 -15.03
N ARG A 321 -7.65 18.70 -15.79
CA ARG A 321 -6.53 19.61 -16.10
C ARG A 321 -6.96 20.88 -16.83
N ARG A 322 -7.98 20.78 -17.69
CA ARG A 322 -8.52 21.92 -18.45
C ARG A 322 -9.63 22.68 -17.72
N GLY A 323 -10.00 22.26 -16.50
CA GLY A 323 -11.10 22.88 -15.75
C GLY A 323 -12.47 22.66 -16.40
N MET A 324 -12.65 21.60 -17.19
CA MET A 324 -13.92 21.30 -17.87
C MET A 324 -14.91 20.54 -16.98
N LEU A 325 -14.41 19.92 -15.90
CA LEU A 325 -15.20 19.11 -14.98
C LEU A 325 -15.39 19.84 -13.65
N ARG A 326 -16.66 19.93 -13.22
CA ARG A 326 -17.05 20.48 -11.93
C ARG A 326 -16.79 19.49 -10.80
N CYS A 327 -17.02 18.20 -11.03
CA CYS A 327 -16.87 17.17 -10.01
C CYS A 327 -16.31 15.88 -10.60
N VAL A 328 -15.33 15.28 -9.92
CA VAL A 328 -14.90 13.91 -10.22
C VAL A 328 -14.99 13.05 -8.98
N VAL A 329 -15.81 12.01 -9.06
CA VAL A 329 -15.95 11.01 -8.00
C VAL A 329 -14.93 9.91 -8.24
N ALA A 330 -14.02 9.69 -7.29
CA ALA A 330 -12.88 8.81 -7.48
C ALA A 330 -12.58 7.93 -6.28
N THR A 331 -11.92 6.79 -6.53
CA THR A 331 -11.23 6.02 -5.47
C THR A 331 -9.79 6.50 -5.31
N SER A 332 -8.91 5.71 -4.68
CA SER A 332 -7.47 6.00 -4.57
C SER A 332 -6.73 6.17 -5.91
N SER A 333 -7.41 5.91 -7.03
CA SER A 333 -6.86 6.13 -8.38
C SER A 333 -6.39 7.56 -8.67
N LEU A 334 -6.86 8.56 -7.92
CA LEU A 334 -6.41 9.97 -8.02
C LEU A 334 -5.72 10.45 -6.73
N ASP A 335 -5.41 9.57 -5.76
CA ASP A 335 -4.70 9.96 -4.52
C ASP A 335 -3.29 10.50 -4.84
N LEU A 336 -2.70 9.94 -5.89
CA LEU A 336 -1.31 10.12 -6.28
C LEU A 336 -1.22 10.61 -7.71
N GLY A 337 -0.40 11.65 -7.88
CA GLY A 337 0.00 12.10 -9.19
C GLY A 337 -1.04 12.86 -9.99
N VAL A 338 -0.52 13.64 -10.94
CA VAL A 338 -1.19 14.65 -11.76
C VAL A 338 -1.49 15.96 -10.99
N ASP A 339 -1.09 17.07 -11.63
CA ASP A 339 -1.50 18.42 -11.25
C ASP A 339 -2.90 18.65 -11.82
N PHE A 340 -3.90 18.68 -10.94
CA PHE A 340 -5.30 18.92 -11.31
C PHE A 340 -5.72 20.37 -11.10
N SER A 341 -4.82 21.35 -11.14
CA SER A 341 -5.18 22.78 -11.13
C SER A 341 -6.24 23.04 -12.23
N PRO A 342 -7.54 23.20 -11.89
CA PRO A 342 -8.06 24.16 -10.90
C PRO A 342 -8.88 23.55 -9.73
N VAL A 343 -8.62 22.33 -9.25
CA VAL A 343 -9.38 21.77 -8.11
C VAL A 343 -9.27 22.67 -6.86
N ASP A 344 -10.41 23.16 -6.39
CA ASP A 344 -10.52 24.09 -5.26
C ASP A 344 -10.70 23.36 -3.92
N ARG A 345 -11.37 22.21 -3.96
CA ARG A 345 -11.72 21.44 -2.77
C ARG A 345 -11.66 19.95 -3.03
N VAL A 346 -11.28 19.22 -1.98
CA VAL A 346 -11.45 17.77 -1.93
C VAL A 346 -12.52 17.42 -0.90
N LEU A 347 -13.48 16.59 -1.29
CA LEU A 347 -14.42 15.95 -0.38
C LEU A 347 -13.97 14.53 -0.09
N GLN A 348 -13.77 14.21 1.19
CA GLN A 348 -13.37 12.89 1.67
C GLN A 348 -14.60 12.16 2.21
N VAL A 349 -15.22 11.28 1.43
CA VAL A 349 -16.39 10.51 1.88
C VAL A 349 -15.97 9.32 2.72
N GLY A 350 -16.52 9.28 3.93
CA GLY A 350 -16.19 8.30 4.95
C GLY A 350 -14.82 8.54 5.57
N SER A 351 -14.44 7.62 6.45
CA SER A 351 -13.19 7.64 7.19
C SER A 351 -11.98 7.94 6.30
N PRO A 352 -11.06 8.83 6.74
CA PRO A 352 -9.82 9.11 6.01
C PRO A 352 -8.85 7.90 6.01
N LYS A 353 -9.03 6.97 6.95
CA LYS A 353 -8.20 5.77 7.22
C LYS A 353 -6.74 6.03 7.61
N GLY A 354 -6.16 7.16 7.21
CA GLY A 354 -4.83 7.57 7.65
C GLY A 354 -4.54 9.04 7.38
N VAL A 355 -3.61 9.59 8.16
CA VAL A 355 -3.19 10.99 8.16
C VAL A 355 -2.41 11.31 6.89
N ALA A 356 -1.44 10.47 6.51
CA ALA A 356 -0.67 10.61 5.28
C ALA A 356 -1.58 10.76 4.05
N ARG A 357 -2.57 9.87 3.93
CA ARG A 357 -3.49 9.85 2.81
C ARG A 357 -4.41 11.07 2.79
N LEU A 358 -4.91 11.50 3.95
CA LEU A 358 -5.71 12.71 4.06
C LEU A 358 -4.92 13.94 3.58
N LEU A 359 -3.64 14.05 3.97
CA LEU A 359 -2.74 15.11 3.53
C LEU A 359 -2.42 15.05 2.03
N GLN A 360 -2.20 13.84 1.48
CA GLN A 360 -2.03 13.67 0.03
C GLN A 360 -3.26 14.14 -0.74
N ARG A 361 -4.46 13.77 -0.26
CA ARG A 361 -5.74 14.17 -0.84
C ARG A 361 -5.96 15.68 -0.73
N ALA A 362 -5.73 16.26 0.44
CA ALA A 362 -5.76 17.72 0.63
C ALA A 362 -4.80 18.43 -0.34
N GLY A 363 -3.63 17.84 -0.57
CA GLY A 363 -2.65 18.33 -1.52
C GLY A 363 -3.12 18.36 -2.98
N ARG A 364 -4.27 17.76 -3.33
CA ARG A 364 -4.88 17.81 -4.67
C ARG A 364 -5.73 19.06 -4.89
N SER A 365 -6.18 19.73 -3.84
CA SER A 365 -6.82 21.04 -3.93
C SER A 365 -5.81 22.16 -3.71
N GLY A 366 -6.06 23.32 -4.34
CA GLY A 366 -5.16 24.47 -4.24
C GLY A 366 -3.73 24.11 -4.66
N HIS A 367 -3.56 23.36 -5.75
CA HIS A 367 -2.25 22.86 -6.21
C HIS A 367 -1.41 23.96 -6.90
N ARG A 368 -1.30 25.12 -6.25
CA ARG A 368 -0.46 26.26 -6.67
C ARG A 368 0.29 26.82 -5.46
N PRO A 369 1.52 27.33 -5.62
CA PRO A 369 2.22 28.03 -4.55
C PRO A 369 1.36 29.13 -3.91
N GLY A 370 1.23 29.11 -2.58
CA GLY A 370 0.45 30.08 -1.82
C GLY A 370 -1.07 29.84 -1.79
N ALA A 371 -1.61 28.89 -2.56
CA ALA A 371 -3.02 28.52 -2.47
C ALA A 371 -3.29 27.59 -1.27
N VAL A 372 -4.46 27.77 -0.66
CA VAL A 372 -4.93 26.94 0.46
C VAL A 372 -5.34 25.56 -0.06
N SER A 373 -4.79 24.50 0.54
CA SER A 373 -5.27 23.14 0.31
C SER A 373 -6.42 22.85 1.26
N ARG A 374 -7.62 22.57 0.74
CA ARG A 374 -8.78 22.24 1.55
C ARG A 374 -9.26 20.82 1.32
N VAL A 375 -9.39 20.07 2.40
CA VAL A 375 -10.11 18.79 2.43
C VAL A 375 -11.24 18.86 3.44
N THR A 376 -12.43 18.49 2.98
CA THR A 376 -13.65 18.46 3.78
C THR A 376 -14.10 17.03 3.92
N CYS A 377 -14.08 16.51 5.14
CA CYS A 377 -14.49 15.15 5.43
C CYS A 377 -16.02 15.06 5.55
N VAL A 378 -16.58 14.05 4.90
CA VAL A 378 -18.02 13.77 4.86
C VAL A 378 -18.26 12.47 5.63
N PRO A 379 -18.75 12.52 6.87
CA PRO A 379 -18.98 11.33 7.66
C PRO A 379 -20.08 10.48 7.04
N THR A 380 -19.86 9.17 6.99
CA THR A 380 -20.90 8.18 6.66
C THR A 380 -21.63 7.68 7.91
N HIS A 381 -21.02 7.89 9.09
CA HIS A 381 -21.60 7.65 10.40
C HIS A 381 -20.88 8.49 11.48
N ALA A 382 -21.52 8.71 12.64
CA ALA A 382 -21.05 9.69 13.62
C ALA A 382 -19.65 9.41 14.21
N PHE A 383 -19.25 8.14 14.43
CA PHE A 383 -17.90 7.82 14.92
C PHE A 383 -16.77 8.30 14.00
N GLU A 384 -17.01 8.45 12.68
CA GLU A 384 -15.99 8.98 11.77
C GLU A 384 -15.67 10.46 12.07
N LEU A 385 -16.56 11.20 12.75
CA LEU A 385 -16.26 12.56 13.22
C LEU A 385 -15.09 12.59 14.22
N ILE A 386 -15.00 11.58 15.10
CA ILE A 386 -13.87 11.41 16.02
C ILE A 386 -12.57 11.15 15.22
N GLU A 387 -12.67 10.35 14.16
CA GLU A 387 -11.54 10.12 13.26
C GLU A 387 -11.10 11.39 12.55
N VAL A 388 -12.04 12.23 12.09
CA VAL A 388 -11.71 13.50 11.43
C VAL A 388 -11.02 14.46 12.40
N ALA A 389 -11.53 14.59 13.63
CA ALA A 389 -10.90 15.40 14.67
C ALA A 389 -9.49 14.88 15.02
N GLY A 390 -9.34 13.55 15.14
CA GLY A 390 -8.06 12.89 15.37
C GLY A 390 -7.08 13.12 14.21
N ALA A 391 -7.53 12.91 12.98
CA ALA A 391 -6.72 13.09 11.77
C ALA A 391 -6.26 14.54 11.62
N ARG A 392 -7.12 15.52 11.89
CA ARG A 392 -6.76 16.95 11.90
C ARG A 392 -5.68 17.25 12.92
N THR A 393 -5.85 16.76 14.15
CA THR A 393 -4.87 16.96 15.23
C THR A 393 -3.52 16.34 14.88
N ALA A 394 -3.53 15.10 14.40
CA ALA A 394 -2.31 14.40 13.99
C ALA A 394 -1.63 15.07 12.78
N ALA A 395 -2.40 15.52 11.79
CA ALA A 395 -1.88 16.23 10.62
C ALA A 395 -1.18 17.54 11.02
N LEU A 396 -1.82 18.35 11.88
CA LEU A 396 -1.25 19.62 12.38
C LEU A 396 0.00 19.39 13.25
N ALA A 397 0.06 18.27 13.97
CA ALA A 397 1.23 17.87 14.76
C ALA A 397 2.35 17.21 13.93
N GLY A 398 2.15 16.99 12.62
CA GLY A 398 3.11 16.25 11.77
C GLY A 398 3.21 14.75 12.09
N ALA A 399 2.25 14.19 12.83
CA ALA A 399 2.19 12.79 13.20
C ALA A 399 1.67 11.94 12.02
N ILE A 400 2.55 11.69 11.05
CA ILE A 400 2.29 10.92 9.83
C ILE A 400 2.80 9.49 10.00
N GLU A 401 2.13 8.52 9.39
CA GLU A 401 2.51 7.12 9.47
C GLU A 401 3.81 6.81 8.73
N GLY A 402 4.62 5.94 9.33
CA GLY A 402 5.75 5.32 8.64
C GLY A 402 5.33 4.13 7.77
N ARG A 403 6.18 3.74 6.82
CA ARG A 403 6.03 2.52 6.02
C ARG A 403 7.26 1.64 6.19
N ALA A 404 7.07 0.41 6.69
CA ALA A 404 8.16 -0.53 6.90
C ALA A 404 8.52 -1.25 5.60
N PRO A 405 9.81 -1.25 5.17
CA PRO A 405 10.25 -2.05 4.03
C PRO A 405 10.13 -3.55 4.32
N PRO A 406 9.72 -4.38 3.33
CA PRO A 406 9.76 -5.83 3.49
C PRO A 406 11.18 -6.34 3.75
N GLU A 407 11.33 -7.29 4.68
CA GLU A 407 12.62 -7.94 4.94
C GLU A 407 12.74 -9.26 4.16
N LYS A 408 13.85 -9.43 3.44
CA LYS A 408 14.22 -10.65 2.70
C LYS A 408 13.06 -11.29 1.91
N PRO A 409 12.40 -10.58 0.96
CA PRO A 409 11.47 -11.23 0.04
C PRO A 409 12.29 -12.04 -0.99
N LEU A 410 12.54 -13.31 -0.67
CA LEU A 410 13.43 -14.19 -1.42
C LEU A 410 12.91 -14.52 -2.82
N ASP A 411 11.58 -14.54 -3.01
CA ASP A 411 10.95 -14.59 -4.34
C ASP A 411 11.42 -13.45 -5.27
N VAL A 412 11.54 -12.23 -4.75
CA VAL A 412 12.07 -11.08 -5.50
C VAL A 412 13.56 -11.25 -5.77
N LEU A 413 14.32 -11.78 -4.80
CA LEU A 413 15.75 -12.07 -4.96
C LEU A 413 16.00 -13.09 -6.08
N VAL A 414 15.34 -14.25 -6.05
CA VAL A 414 15.53 -15.29 -7.09
C VAL A 414 15.09 -14.78 -8.47
N GLN A 415 14.03 -13.97 -8.55
CA GLN A 415 13.64 -13.28 -9.78
C GLN A 415 14.74 -12.33 -10.27
N HIS A 416 15.37 -11.59 -9.35
CA HIS A 416 16.44 -10.67 -9.69
C HIS A 416 17.70 -11.41 -10.17
N LEU A 417 18.09 -12.52 -9.55
CA LEU A 417 19.21 -13.34 -10.02
C LEU A 417 19.01 -13.84 -11.45
N VAL A 418 17.82 -14.33 -11.81
CA VAL A 418 17.50 -14.69 -13.20
C VAL A 418 17.55 -13.48 -14.13
N THR A 419 17.14 -12.29 -13.65
CA THR A 419 17.26 -11.02 -14.39
C THR A 419 18.71 -10.69 -14.71
N LEU A 420 19.61 -10.79 -13.73
CA LEU A 420 21.04 -10.55 -13.91
C LEU A 420 21.68 -11.58 -14.85
N ALA A 421 21.33 -12.86 -14.68
CA ALA A 421 21.80 -13.96 -15.52
C ALA A 421 21.43 -13.79 -17.01
N LEU A 422 20.32 -13.09 -17.31
CA LEU A 422 19.91 -12.76 -18.68
C LEU A 422 20.66 -11.57 -19.28
N GLY A 423 21.13 -10.67 -18.43
CA GLY A 423 21.90 -9.50 -18.81
C GLY A 423 23.35 -9.86 -19.12
N SER A 424 24.27 -9.23 -18.39
CA SER A 424 25.69 -9.55 -18.42
C SER A 424 26.04 -10.83 -17.65
N GLY A 425 25.09 -11.51 -17.00
CA GLY A 425 25.44 -12.53 -16.00
C GLY A 425 26.02 -11.92 -14.74
N PHE A 426 26.26 -12.78 -13.75
CA PHE A 426 26.70 -12.36 -12.41
C PHE A 426 27.66 -13.40 -11.77
N ARG A 427 28.36 -13.02 -10.70
CA ARG A 427 29.21 -13.92 -9.91
C ARG A 427 28.82 -13.90 -8.43
N TYR A 428 29.21 -14.95 -7.71
CA TYR A 428 28.79 -15.19 -6.33
C TYR A 428 29.09 -14.01 -5.39
N ASP A 429 30.37 -13.73 -5.12
CA ASP A 429 30.79 -12.78 -4.07
C ASP A 429 30.35 -11.35 -4.38
N ASP A 430 30.54 -10.93 -5.63
CA ASP A 430 30.16 -9.58 -6.07
C ASP A 430 28.67 -9.31 -5.94
N THR A 431 27.85 -10.28 -6.31
CA THR A 431 26.39 -10.11 -6.29
C THR A 431 25.86 -10.23 -4.87
N LEU A 432 26.46 -11.07 -4.03
CA LEU A 432 26.13 -11.14 -2.61
C LEU A 432 26.41 -9.80 -1.92
N ALA A 433 27.59 -9.21 -2.15
CA ALA A 433 27.93 -7.89 -1.62
C ALA A 433 27.00 -6.78 -2.17
N GLU A 434 26.63 -6.86 -3.45
CA GLU A 434 25.66 -5.96 -4.07
C GLU A 434 24.28 -6.06 -3.41
N VAL A 435 23.76 -7.28 -3.24
CA VAL A 435 22.45 -7.54 -2.64
C VAL A 435 22.41 -7.12 -1.17
N ARG A 436 23.43 -7.47 -0.37
CA ARG A 436 23.56 -7.05 1.04
C ARG A 436 23.66 -5.55 1.24
N SER A 437 23.99 -4.79 0.18
CA SER A 437 23.98 -3.33 0.26
C SER A 437 22.59 -2.71 0.16
N THR A 438 21.56 -3.48 -0.14
CA THR A 438 20.15 -3.04 -0.05
C THR A 438 19.65 -3.07 1.39
N TYR A 439 18.61 -2.31 1.71
CA TYR A 439 18.01 -2.37 3.04
C TYR A 439 17.26 -3.71 3.21
N ALA A 440 16.49 -4.13 2.22
CA ALA A 440 15.70 -5.37 2.29
C ALA A 440 16.53 -6.64 2.56
N PHE A 441 17.79 -6.70 2.08
CA PHE A 441 18.67 -7.88 2.19
C PHE A 441 19.94 -7.63 3.03
N ARG A 442 20.01 -6.52 3.80
CA ARG A 442 21.16 -6.19 4.66
C ARG A 442 21.55 -7.30 5.64
N ASN A 443 20.57 -8.09 6.09
CA ASN A 443 20.74 -9.19 7.03
C ASN A 443 20.66 -10.58 6.37
N LEU A 444 20.76 -10.67 5.02
CA LEU A 444 20.73 -11.95 4.29
C LEU A 444 21.93 -12.81 4.72
N SER A 445 21.69 -14.03 5.21
CA SER A 445 22.77 -14.96 5.60
C SER A 445 23.40 -15.63 4.38
N ASP A 446 24.58 -16.23 4.56
CA ASP A 446 25.24 -17.00 3.50
C ASP A 446 24.38 -18.21 3.12
N ASP A 447 23.77 -18.91 4.10
CA ASP A 447 22.85 -20.04 3.83
C ASP A 447 21.62 -19.62 3.01
N GLU A 448 21.00 -18.47 3.31
CA GLU A 448 19.86 -17.96 2.55
C GLU A 448 20.26 -17.58 1.11
N TRP A 449 21.48 -17.06 0.93
CA TRP A 449 22.05 -16.75 -0.36
C TRP A 449 22.36 -18.01 -1.19
N ASP A 450 23.00 -19.01 -0.57
CA ASP A 450 23.28 -20.30 -1.18
C ASP A 450 22.00 -21.00 -1.60
N TRP A 451 20.97 -20.95 -0.75
CA TRP A 451 19.64 -21.43 -1.09
C TRP A 451 19.08 -20.69 -2.31
N ALA A 452 19.14 -19.35 -2.36
CA ALA A 452 18.58 -18.58 -3.47
C ALA A 452 19.31 -18.89 -4.79
N LEU A 453 20.62 -19.05 -4.76
CA LEU A 453 21.43 -19.42 -5.90
C LEU A 453 21.15 -20.86 -6.35
N GLY A 454 21.15 -21.81 -5.42
CA GLY A 454 20.78 -23.21 -5.68
C GLY A 454 19.38 -23.30 -6.30
N PHE A 455 18.43 -22.52 -5.79
CA PHE A 455 17.06 -22.49 -6.30
C PHE A 455 16.95 -22.02 -7.76
N VAL A 456 17.79 -21.09 -8.23
CA VAL A 456 17.78 -20.68 -9.65
C VAL A 456 18.59 -21.60 -10.56
N VAL A 457 19.55 -22.36 -10.01
CA VAL A 457 20.43 -23.28 -10.75
C VAL A 457 19.84 -24.68 -10.87
N THR A 458 19.23 -25.22 -9.82
CA THR A 458 18.69 -26.60 -9.81
C THR A 458 17.18 -26.65 -9.53
N GLY A 459 16.55 -25.53 -9.17
CA GLY A 459 15.19 -25.54 -8.64
C GLY A 459 15.10 -25.94 -7.17
N GLY A 460 16.24 -26.10 -6.48
CA GLY A 460 16.32 -26.59 -5.11
C GLY A 460 16.23 -28.12 -5.02
N ASP A 461 16.18 -28.63 -3.79
CA ASP A 461 16.25 -30.07 -3.50
C ASP A 461 15.09 -30.85 -4.14
N ALA A 462 13.88 -30.28 -4.12
CA ALA A 462 12.70 -30.95 -4.64
C ALA A 462 12.57 -30.94 -6.18
N LEU A 463 13.20 -30.00 -6.89
CA LEU A 463 12.98 -29.80 -8.33
C LEU A 463 14.20 -30.14 -9.21
N THR A 464 15.29 -30.66 -8.63
CA THR A 464 16.55 -30.97 -9.33
C THR A 464 16.35 -31.91 -10.54
N SER A 465 15.37 -32.81 -10.49
CA SER A 465 15.06 -33.76 -11.58
C SER A 465 14.32 -33.15 -12.77
N TYR A 466 13.97 -31.86 -12.71
CA TYR A 466 13.13 -31.18 -13.70
C TYR A 466 13.90 -30.05 -14.40
N PRO A 467 14.43 -30.30 -15.61
CA PRO A 467 15.33 -29.36 -16.31
C PRO A 467 14.73 -27.96 -16.55
N GLU A 468 13.40 -27.82 -16.60
CA GLU A 468 12.73 -26.54 -16.80
C GLU A 468 12.87 -25.52 -15.63
N TYR A 469 13.31 -25.99 -14.44
CA TYR A 469 13.57 -25.15 -13.26
C TYR A 469 15.06 -24.84 -13.06
N GLN A 470 15.95 -25.48 -13.82
CA GLN A 470 17.31 -25.00 -14.06
C GLN A 470 17.24 -23.76 -14.95
N ARG A 471 17.10 -22.59 -14.34
CA ARG A 471 16.94 -21.32 -15.06
C ARG A 471 18.28 -20.66 -15.35
N VAL A 472 19.28 -20.94 -14.52
CA VAL A 472 20.62 -20.35 -14.58
C VAL A 472 21.66 -21.46 -14.62
N VAL A 473 22.73 -21.26 -15.39
CA VAL A 473 23.87 -22.18 -15.47
C VAL A 473 25.15 -21.49 -15.05
N ALA A 474 26.03 -22.21 -14.35
CA ALA A 474 27.36 -21.75 -13.99
C ALA A 474 28.33 -22.04 -15.15
N LYS A 475 29.03 -21.01 -15.63
CA LYS A 475 30.09 -21.14 -16.62
C LYS A 475 31.45 -20.86 -15.99
N VAL A 476 32.38 -21.79 -16.18
CA VAL A 476 33.80 -21.48 -16.02
C VAL A 476 34.21 -20.77 -17.30
N ASP A 477 34.62 -19.51 -17.20
CA ASP A 477 35.07 -18.75 -18.36
C ASP A 477 36.44 -19.32 -18.80
N ASP A 478 36.46 -20.22 -19.79
CA ASP A 478 37.72 -20.66 -20.42
C ASP A 478 38.27 -19.63 -21.42
N ASP A 479 37.45 -18.66 -21.84
CA ASP A 479 37.82 -17.62 -22.78
C ASP A 479 37.37 -16.24 -22.28
N ALA A 480 38.35 -15.39 -21.95
CA ALA A 480 38.16 -13.98 -21.68
C ALA A 480 37.66 -13.28 -22.96
N TYR A 481 36.33 -13.17 -23.10
CA TYR A 481 35.72 -12.42 -24.20
C TYR A 481 35.53 -10.94 -23.81
N ASP A 482 36.19 -10.10 -24.61
CA ASP A 482 36.11 -8.65 -24.80
C ASP A 482 37.10 -7.74 -24.02
N ASP A 483 38.05 -7.19 -24.78
CA ASP A 483 39.26 -6.44 -24.37
C ASP A 483 38.95 -5.00 -23.89
N ALA A 484 37.68 -4.62 -23.78
CA ALA A 484 37.23 -3.25 -23.48
C ALA A 484 37.09 -2.93 -21.97
N HIS A 485 37.14 -3.93 -21.09
CA HIS A 485 36.88 -3.76 -19.64
C HIS A 485 37.97 -4.38 -18.73
N ARG A 486 39.22 -4.39 -19.19
CA ARG A 486 40.38 -4.96 -18.47
C ARG A 486 40.60 -4.41 -17.05
N ASP A 487 40.26 -3.16 -16.80
CA ASP A 487 40.60 -2.50 -15.53
C ASP A 487 39.75 -2.98 -14.33
N TYR A 488 38.64 -3.68 -14.56
CA TYR A 488 37.83 -4.30 -13.50
C TYR A 488 37.99 -5.83 -13.42
N ALA A 489 38.77 -6.44 -14.31
CA ALA A 489 38.82 -7.90 -14.47
C ALA A 489 39.77 -8.63 -13.50
N GLN A 490 40.58 -7.91 -12.71
CA GLN A 490 41.66 -8.52 -11.92
C GLN A 490 41.23 -9.28 -10.65
N HIS A 491 39.93 -9.28 -10.29
CA HIS A 491 39.45 -9.85 -9.02
C HIS A 491 38.49 -11.05 -9.14
N TRP A 492 38.14 -11.49 -10.34
CA TRP A 492 37.06 -12.48 -10.51
C TRP A 492 37.58 -13.92 -10.39
N GLN A 493 37.49 -14.51 -9.19
CA GLN A 493 37.67 -15.96 -9.00
C GLN A 493 36.28 -16.61 -8.87
N GLY A 494 35.99 -17.64 -9.69
CA GLY A 494 34.73 -18.41 -9.65
C GLY A 494 33.88 -18.32 -10.93
N PRO A 495 32.86 -19.17 -11.09
CA PRO A 495 32.05 -19.24 -12.30
C PRO A 495 31.15 -18.02 -12.50
N ARG A 496 30.82 -17.72 -13.76
CA ARG A 496 29.83 -16.73 -14.16
C ARG A 496 28.48 -17.40 -14.37
N TYR A 497 27.44 -16.88 -13.73
CA TYR A 497 26.07 -17.38 -13.82
C TYR A 497 25.31 -16.69 -14.94
N VAL A 498 24.75 -17.46 -15.88
CA VAL A 498 24.07 -16.96 -17.09
C VAL A 498 22.80 -17.76 -17.42
N VAL A 499 21.89 -17.17 -18.21
CA VAL A 499 20.78 -17.89 -18.84
C VAL A 499 21.11 -18.15 -20.31
N GLU A 500 21.11 -19.41 -20.73
CA GLU A 500 21.33 -19.82 -22.12
C GLU A 500 20.03 -20.09 -22.88
N ASP A 501 19.04 -20.66 -22.20
CA ASP A 501 17.78 -21.05 -22.84
C ASP A 501 16.93 -19.81 -23.20
N ARG A 502 16.70 -19.64 -24.51
CA ARG A 502 15.84 -18.59 -25.07
C ARG A 502 14.41 -18.65 -24.56
N LYS A 503 13.87 -19.83 -24.28
CA LYS A 503 12.53 -20.01 -23.72
C LYS A 503 12.46 -19.51 -22.28
N VAL A 504 13.45 -19.84 -21.46
CA VAL A 504 13.59 -19.31 -20.10
C VAL A 504 13.70 -17.79 -20.14
N ALA A 505 14.53 -17.25 -21.03
CA ALA A 505 14.69 -15.81 -21.24
C ALA A 505 13.38 -15.10 -21.62
N GLN A 506 12.63 -15.66 -22.56
CA GLN A 506 11.35 -15.10 -22.98
C GLN A 506 10.31 -15.17 -21.87
N ARG A 507 10.19 -16.32 -21.19
CA ARG A 507 9.27 -16.54 -20.08
C ARG A 507 9.54 -15.57 -18.93
N HIS A 508 10.80 -15.39 -18.57
CA HIS A 508 11.20 -14.44 -17.52
C HIS A 508 10.78 -13.02 -17.87
N ARG A 509 11.18 -12.50 -19.04
CA ARG A 509 10.87 -11.13 -19.47
C ARG A 509 9.36 -10.84 -19.58
N LEU A 510 8.52 -11.85 -19.78
CA LEU A 510 7.06 -11.67 -19.80
C LEU A 510 6.43 -11.65 -18.40
N ASN A 511 7.09 -12.22 -17.40
CA ASN A 511 6.57 -12.34 -16.04
C ASN A 511 7.32 -11.44 -15.02
N VAL A 512 8.39 -10.74 -15.42
CA VAL A 512 9.13 -9.81 -14.53
C VAL A 512 8.19 -8.79 -13.89
N GLY A 513 8.18 -8.77 -12.56
CA GLY A 513 7.39 -7.85 -11.75
C GLY A 513 7.01 -8.46 -10.41
N THR A 514 6.32 -7.68 -9.58
CA THR A 514 5.86 -8.14 -8.26
C THR A 514 4.36 -7.87 -8.03
N ILE A 515 3.64 -7.45 -9.06
CA ILE A 515 2.20 -7.18 -8.99
C ILE A 515 1.46 -8.45 -9.40
N VAL A 516 0.63 -8.99 -8.49
CA VAL A 516 -0.22 -10.16 -8.72
C VAL A 516 -1.68 -9.76 -8.59
N SER A 517 -2.56 -10.35 -9.39
CA SER A 517 -3.99 -10.01 -9.41
C SER A 517 -4.76 -10.79 -8.33
N GLU A 518 -5.65 -10.10 -7.60
CA GLU A 518 -6.64 -10.74 -6.73
C GLU A 518 -7.57 -11.66 -7.53
N VAL A 519 -7.93 -12.80 -6.94
CA VAL A 519 -8.76 -13.84 -7.59
C VAL A 519 -10.03 -14.07 -6.77
N SER A 520 -11.18 -14.10 -7.44
CA SER A 520 -12.48 -14.43 -6.84
C SER A 520 -12.75 -15.93 -6.87
N VAL A 521 -13.32 -16.50 -5.81
CA VAL A 521 -13.80 -17.89 -5.70
C VAL A 521 -15.30 -17.96 -6.01
N GLN A 522 -15.71 -18.90 -6.84
CA GLN A 522 -17.11 -19.22 -7.10
C GLN A 522 -17.70 -20.00 -5.91
N VAL A 523 -18.91 -19.69 -5.46
CA VAL A 523 -19.64 -20.47 -4.46
C VAL A 523 -20.67 -21.36 -5.15
N GLN A 524 -20.68 -22.65 -4.84
CA GLN A 524 -21.54 -23.65 -5.48
C GLN A 524 -22.02 -24.72 -4.48
N TYR A 525 -23.26 -25.19 -4.57
CA TYR A 525 -23.67 -26.34 -3.76
C TYR A 525 -22.97 -27.64 -4.21
N VAL A 526 -22.75 -28.56 -3.26
CA VAL A 526 -22.21 -29.90 -3.55
C VAL A 526 -23.08 -30.67 -4.56
N ASN A 527 -24.40 -30.49 -4.51
CA ASN A 527 -25.36 -31.11 -5.44
C ASN A 527 -25.58 -30.32 -6.75
N GLY A 528 -24.79 -29.27 -7.00
CA GLY A 528 -24.91 -28.41 -8.18
C GLY A 528 -25.71 -27.13 -7.93
N GLY A 529 -25.57 -26.16 -8.83
CA GLY A 529 -26.16 -24.82 -8.70
C GLY A 529 -25.17 -23.79 -8.15
N LYS A 530 -24.87 -22.78 -8.97
CA LYS A 530 -23.96 -21.68 -8.64
C LYS A 530 -24.70 -20.59 -7.88
N LEU A 531 -24.09 -20.08 -6.81
CA LEU A 531 -24.69 -19.04 -5.96
C LEU A 531 -24.11 -17.64 -6.23
N GLY A 532 -22.87 -17.56 -6.71
CA GLY A 532 -22.16 -16.31 -6.98
C GLY A 532 -20.67 -16.46 -6.73
N SER A 533 -19.95 -15.35 -6.51
CA SER A 533 -18.52 -15.37 -6.17
C SER A 533 -18.22 -14.55 -4.91
N VAL A 534 -17.11 -14.90 -4.25
CA VAL A 534 -16.58 -14.27 -3.04
C VAL A 534 -15.09 -14.04 -3.20
N ASP A 535 -14.53 -13.19 -2.35
CA ASP A 535 -13.08 -13.08 -2.23
C ASP A 535 -12.48 -14.41 -1.78
N GLU A 536 -11.38 -14.83 -2.40
CA GLU A 536 -10.71 -16.07 -2.04
C GLU A 536 -10.19 -16.06 -0.59
N TYR A 537 -9.83 -14.89 -0.05
CA TYR A 537 -9.36 -14.71 1.32
C TYR A 537 -10.38 -15.13 2.36
N PHE A 538 -11.65 -14.86 2.08
CA PHE A 538 -12.73 -15.20 2.97
C PHE A 538 -12.88 -16.72 3.09
N ILE A 539 -12.90 -17.41 1.94
CA ILE A 539 -13.07 -18.87 1.90
C ILE A 539 -11.84 -19.60 2.43
N SER A 540 -10.62 -19.09 2.20
CA SER A 540 -9.39 -19.77 2.63
C SER A 540 -9.23 -19.87 4.15
N ARG A 541 -10.01 -19.13 4.92
CA ARG A 541 -9.94 -19.11 6.38
C ARG A 541 -10.93 -20.06 7.06
N LEU A 542 -11.86 -20.61 6.29
CA LEU A 542 -12.88 -21.53 6.78
C LEU A 542 -12.33 -22.95 6.86
N GLU A 543 -12.73 -23.69 7.89
CA GLU A 543 -12.55 -25.13 8.00
C GLU A 543 -13.80 -25.89 7.52
N PRO A 544 -13.67 -27.10 6.96
CA PRO A 544 -14.82 -27.94 6.64
C PRO A 544 -15.76 -28.12 7.85
N GLY A 545 -17.03 -27.75 7.68
CA GLY A 545 -18.04 -27.72 8.74
C GLY A 545 -18.36 -26.31 9.23
N ASP A 546 -17.50 -25.32 8.96
CA ASP A 546 -17.78 -23.92 9.26
C ASP A 546 -19.02 -23.46 8.51
N ARG A 547 -19.87 -22.73 9.23
CA ARG A 547 -21.08 -22.16 8.64
C ARG A 547 -20.79 -20.72 8.27
N PHE A 548 -21.29 -20.28 7.12
CA PHE A 548 -21.22 -18.89 6.72
C PHE A 548 -22.44 -18.45 5.95
N ILE A 549 -22.62 -17.14 5.82
CA ILE A 549 -23.81 -16.58 5.17
C ILE A 549 -23.45 -16.02 3.79
N PHE A 550 -24.16 -16.43 2.75
CA PHE A 550 -23.94 -15.95 1.39
C PHE A 550 -25.25 -15.89 0.59
N ALA A 551 -25.45 -14.77 -0.11
CA ALA A 551 -26.60 -14.53 -0.98
C ALA A 551 -27.96 -14.90 -0.34
N GLY A 552 -28.19 -14.52 0.91
CA GLY A 552 -29.46 -14.81 1.56
C GLY A 552 -29.53 -16.15 2.31
N ARG A 553 -28.43 -16.91 2.45
CA ARG A 553 -28.50 -18.30 2.90
C ARG A 553 -27.38 -18.65 3.85
N VAL A 554 -27.70 -19.42 4.89
CA VAL A 554 -26.68 -20.06 5.75
C VAL A 554 -26.19 -21.32 5.03
N LEU A 555 -24.89 -21.35 4.79
CA LEU A 555 -24.17 -22.37 4.07
C LEU A 555 -23.17 -23.02 5.02
N GLU A 556 -23.02 -24.33 4.94
CA GLU A 556 -21.92 -25.05 5.57
C GLU A 556 -20.84 -25.25 4.51
N PHE A 557 -19.63 -24.76 4.79
CA PHE A 557 -18.46 -24.96 3.96
C PHE A 557 -18.05 -26.43 4.00
N VAL A 558 -17.94 -27.06 2.83
CA VAL A 558 -17.58 -28.48 2.72
C VAL A 558 -16.12 -28.62 2.32
N ASN A 559 -15.71 -27.92 1.26
CA ASN A 559 -14.33 -27.79 0.85
C ASN A 559 -14.16 -26.69 -0.21
N LEU A 560 -12.91 -26.31 -0.45
CA LEU A 560 -12.50 -25.49 -1.58
C LEU A 560 -11.81 -26.39 -2.60
N ARG A 561 -12.31 -26.42 -3.84
CA ARG A 561 -11.62 -27.09 -4.96
C ARG A 561 -11.78 -26.26 -6.22
N GLU A 562 -10.69 -26.08 -6.97
CA GLU A 562 -10.71 -25.45 -8.31
C GLU A 562 -11.38 -24.06 -8.37
N MET A 563 -10.99 -23.12 -7.50
CA MET A 563 -11.65 -21.81 -7.33
C MET A 563 -13.16 -21.91 -7.06
N THR A 564 -13.64 -23.05 -6.56
CA THR A 564 -15.03 -23.28 -6.20
C THR A 564 -15.15 -23.70 -4.74
N ALA A 565 -15.80 -22.87 -3.92
CA ALA A 565 -16.21 -23.20 -2.58
C ALA A 565 -17.48 -24.07 -2.65
N TYR A 566 -17.35 -25.34 -2.32
CA TYR A 566 -18.49 -26.25 -2.25
C TYR A 566 -19.18 -26.14 -0.90
N VAL A 567 -20.50 -25.99 -0.95
CA VAL A 567 -21.32 -25.74 0.23
C VAL A 567 -22.54 -26.65 0.31
N ARG A 568 -23.10 -26.79 1.51
CA ARG A 568 -24.44 -27.35 1.77
C ARG A 568 -25.31 -26.32 2.48
N LYS A 569 -26.63 -26.47 2.42
CA LYS A 569 -27.53 -25.59 3.20
C LYS A 569 -27.49 -26.02 4.67
N ALA A 570 -27.15 -25.11 5.57
CA ALA A 570 -27.18 -25.38 7.01
C ALA A 570 -28.61 -25.22 7.56
N LYS A 571 -28.95 -26.00 8.61
CA LYS A 571 -30.27 -25.95 9.28
C LYS A 571 -30.39 -24.84 10.33
N SER A 572 -29.28 -24.30 10.80
CA SER A 572 -29.21 -23.29 11.86
C SER A 572 -28.21 -22.20 11.49
N SER A 573 -28.56 -20.95 11.78
CA SER A 573 -27.68 -19.77 11.70
C SER A 573 -26.76 -19.63 12.92
N ARG A 574 -26.98 -20.42 13.98
CA ARG A 574 -26.17 -20.34 15.21
C ARG A 574 -24.72 -20.69 14.90
N GLY A 575 -23.81 -19.74 15.19
CA GLY A 575 -22.38 -19.86 14.91
C GLY A 575 -21.98 -19.62 13.45
N ALA A 576 -22.86 -19.08 12.60
CA ALA A 576 -22.50 -18.77 11.22
C ALA A 576 -21.55 -17.56 11.15
N ILE A 577 -20.43 -17.74 10.46
CA ILE A 577 -19.43 -16.72 10.16
C ILE A 577 -19.99 -15.81 9.06
N PRO A 578 -20.12 -14.52 9.34
CA PRO A 578 -20.65 -13.61 8.36
C PRO A 578 -19.69 -13.36 7.17
N ARG A 579 -20.24 -12.94 6.01
CA ARG A 579 -19.46 -12.68 4.78
C ARG A 579 -18.55 -11.46 4.90
N TRP A 580 -17.25 -11.68 4.86
CA TRP A 580 -16.24 -10.63 4.74
C TRP A 580 -16.29 -9.95 3.36
N MET A 581 -16.56 -8.64 3.33
CA MET A 581 -16.32 -7.82 2.13
C MET A 581 -14.82 -7.48 2.07
N GLY A 582 -14.16 -7.87 0.97
CA GLY A 582 -12.72 -7.68 0.75
C GLY A 582 -12.22 -6.22 0.85
N SER A 583 -10.88 -6.08 0.82
CA SER A 583 -10.11 -4.83 0.61
C SER A 583 -10.71 -3.56 1.27
N ARG A 584 -11.00 -3.60 2.57
CA ARG A 584 -11.21 -2.35 3.33
C ARG A 584 -9.88 -1.94 3.94
N MET A 585 -9.43 -0.72 3.63
CA MET A 585 -8.24 -0.16 4.27
C MET A 585 -8.50 -0.03 5.78
N PRO A 586 -7.60 -0.52 6.65
CA PRO A 586 -7.74 -0.38 8.09
C PRO A 586 -7.43 1.05 8.53
N LEU A 587 -7.88 1.42 9.72
CA LEU A 587 -7.34 2.57 10.43
C LEU A 587 -5.83 2.44 10.59
N SER A 588 -5.08 3.51 10.32
CA SER A 588 -3.64 3.56 10.47
C SER A 588 -3.19 3.74 11.93
N THR A 589 -1.93 3.46 12.25
CA THR A 589 -1.42 3.55 13.64
C THR A 589 -1.49 4.98 14.20
N ALA A 590 -1.14 5.99 13.41
CA ALA A 590 -1.17 7.38 13.87
C ALA A 590 -2.62 7.85 14.10
N LEU A 591 -3.54 7.50 13.20
CA LEU A 591 -4.95 7.85 13.34
C LEU A 591 -5.60 7.11 14.51
N ALA A 592 -5.28 5.82 14.69
CA ALA A 592 -5.70 5.03 15.84
C ALA A 592 -5.28 5.67 17.17
N ALA A 593 -4.02 6.09 17.28
CA ALA A 593 -3.53 6.82 18.46
C ALA A 593 -4.27 8.15 18.65
N ALA A 594 -4.48 8.93 17.59
CA ALA A 594 -5.18 10.21 17.66
C ALA A 594 -6.66 10.05 18.08
N VAL A 595 -7.34 9.01 17.62
CA VAL A 595 -8.71 8.67 18.06
C VAL A 595 -8.74 8.37 19.56
N ARG A 596 -7.77 7.58 20.08
CA ARG A 596 -7.67 7.32 21.52
C ARG A 596 -7.43 8.58 22.33
N GLU A 597 -6.61 9.51 21.85
CA GLU A 597 -6.41 10.81 22.51
C GLU A 597 -7.70 11.68 22.51
N LYS A 598 -8.50 11.62 21.44
CA LYS A 598 -9.81 12.31 21.43
C LYS A 598 -10.82 11.67 22.40
N LEU A 599 -10.83 10.35 22.52
CA LEU A 599 -11.65 9.64 23.50
C LEU A 599 -11.19 9.90 24.94
N GLU A 600 -9.87 10.01 25.18
CA GLU A 600 -9.28 10.41 26.45
C GLU A 600 -9.78 11.80 26.88
N ALA A 601 -9.74 12.78 25.98
CA ALA A 601 -10.23 14.12 26.24
C ALA A 601 -11.75 14.12 26.54
N ALA A 602 -12.53 13.40 25.73
CA ALA A 602 -13.98 13.25 25.93
C ALA A 602 -14.32 12.56 27.27
N ALA A 603 -13.53 11.57 27.71
CA ALA A 603 -13.69 10.91 29.00
C ALA A 603 -13.43 11.85 30.19
N HIS A 604 -12.78 13.00 29.96
CA HIS A 604 -12.59 14.09 30.91
C HIS A 604 -13.55 15.27 30.68
N GLY A 605 -14.55 15.11 29.81
CA GLY A 605 -15.56 16.13 29.51
C GLY A 605 -15.08 17.24 28.56
N VAL A 606 -14.02 17.00 27.79
CA VAL A 606 -13.42 18.00 26.89
C VAL A 606 -13.85 17.71 25.45
N PHE A 607 -14.63 18.62 24.85
CA PHE A 607 -15.16 18.57 23.48
C PHE A 607 -14.81 19.85 22.70
N GLU A 608 -13.52 20.01 22.36
CA GLU A 608 -13.02 21.26 21.77
C GLU A 608 -13.42 21.42 20.30
N ASP A 609 -13.24 20.38 19.48
CA ASP A 609 -13.50 20.41 18.04
C ASP A 609 -15.01 20.39 17.73
N VAL A 610 -15.39 20.96 16.59
CA VAL A 610 -16.80 20.95 16.15
C VAL A 610 -17.33 19.53 15.99
N GLU A 611 -16.49 18.62 15.49
CA GLU A 611 -16.78 17.18 15.37
C GLU A 611 -17.03 16.53 16.73
N MET A 612 -16.24 16.89 17.74
CA MET A 612 -16.32 16.31 19.08
C MET A 612 -17.58 16.79 19.82
N ARG A 613 -17.97 18.06 19.65
CA ARG A 613 -19.26 18.58 20.15
C ARG A 613 -20.44 17.90 19.48
N ALA A 614 -20.31 17.62 18.19
CA ALA A 614 -21.35 16.95 17.44
C ALA A 614 -21.57 15.50 17.97
N VAL A 615 -20.49 14.75 18.22
CA VAL A 615 -20.59 13.36 18.74
C VAL A 615 -20.81 13.27 20.27
N GLU A 616 -20.75 14.39 20.99
CA GLU A 616 -20.91 14.46 22.45
C GLU A 616 -22.16 13.73 22.96
N PRO A 617 -23.37 13.88 22.39
CA PRO A 617 -24.56 13.18 22.89
C PRO A 617 -24.40 11.65 22.88
N ILE A 618 -23.73 11.11 21.88
CA ILE A 618 -23.47 9.66 21.75
C ILE A 618 -22.46 9.20 22.81
N LEU A 619 -21.40 9.98 23.02
CA LEU A 619 -20.39 9.69 24.03
C LEU A 619 -20.93 9.85 25.45
N ALA A 620 -21.84 10.79 25.69
CA ALA A 620 -22.55 10.94 26.95
C ALA A 620 -23.45 9.71 27.24
N LEU A 621 -24.18 9.20 26.24
CA LEU A 621 -24.92 7.94 26.35
C LEU A 621 -24.00 6.75 26.67
N GLN A 622 -22.84 6.67 26.01
CA GLN A 622 -21.83 5.66 26.29
C GLN A 622 -21.31 5.76 27.73
N ALA A 623 -21.05 6.96 28.23
CA ALA A 623 -20.60 7.19 29.60
C ALA A 623 -21.68 6.84 30.65
N ALA A 624 -22.95 7.10 30.34
CA ALA A 624 -24.08 6.79 31.21
C ALA A 624 -24.34 5.29 31.32
N GLY A 625 -24.26 4.56 30.20
CA GLY A 625 -24.51 3.12 30.16
C GLY A 625 -23.29 2.26 30.52
N SER A 626 -22.08 2.74 30.25
CA SER A 626 -20.84 1.96 30.38
C SER A 626 -19.64 2.85 30.74
N ARG A 627 -18.78 3.19 29.75
CA ARG A 627 -17.58 4.01 29.91
C ARG A 627 -17.08 4.48 28.55
N ILE A 628 -16.57 5.71 28.46
CA ILE A 628 -15.72 6.14 27.34
C ILE A 628 -14.30 5.62 27.64
N PRO A 629 -13.73 4.73 26.81
CA PRO A 629 -12.42 4.14 27.08
C PRO A 629 -11.32 5.19 27.02
N ARG A 630 -10.50 5.21 28.08
CA ARG A 630 -9.27 6.02 28.13
C ARG A 630 -8.15 5.38 27.33
N LYS A 631 -7.13 6.16 26.97
CA LYS A 631 -6.03 5.66 26.13
C LYS A 631 -5.19 4.57 26.80
N ASP A 632 -5.14 4.57 28.13
CA ASP A 632 -4.47 3.60 29.00
C ASP A 632 -5.43 2.51 29.52
N GLU A 633 -6.64 2.42 28.98
CA GLU A 633 -7.65 1.43 29.35
C GLU A 633 -7.96 0.49 28.17
N LEU A 634 -8.27 -0.76 28.48
CA LEU A 634 -9.02 -1.65 27.59
C LEU A 634 -10.42 -1.82 28.16
N LEU A 635 -11.43 -1.26 27.50
CA LEU A 635 -12.82 -1.51 27.84
C LEU A 635 -13.27 -2.84 27.24
N ILE A 636 -13.86 -3.69 28.10
CA ILE A 636 -14.53 -4.92 27.73
C ILE A 636 -15.98 -4.85 28.22
N GLU A 637 -16.93 -4.97 27.31
CA GLU A 637 -18.37 -4.99 27.64
C GLU A 637 -18.92 -6.41 27.48
N GLN A 638 -19.65 -6.88 28.50
CA GLN A 638 -20.36 -8.15 28.48
C GLN A 638 -21.85 -7.89 28.34
N VAL A 639 -22.48 -8.55 27.38
CA VAL A 639 -23.93 -8.46 27.16
C VAL A 639 -24.48 -9.85 26.93
N GLU A 640 -25.54 -10.22 27.65
CA GLU A 640 -26.33 -11.40 27.35
C GLU A 640 -27.55 -10.98 26.50
N THR A 641 -27.75 -11.67 25.38
CA THR A 641 -28.89 -11.48 24.48
C THR A 641 -29.52 -12.83 24.15
N ASP A 642 -30.66 -12.81 23.45
CA ASP A 642 -31.31 -14.04 22.96
C ASP A 642 -30.41 -14.86 22.02
N GLU A 643 -29.38 -14.24 21.43
CA GLU A 643 -28.42 -14.92 20.56
C GLU A 643 -27.31 -15.65 21.34
N GLY A 644 -27.03 -15.22 22.58
CA GLY A 644 -26.01 -15.77 23.47
C GLY A 644 -25.24 -14.72 24.26
N TYR A 645 -23.98 -15.04 24.56
CA TYR A 645 -23.09 -14.24 25.41
C TYR A 645 -22.08 -13.48 24.54
N HIS A 646 -22.12 -12.16 24.61
CA HIS A 646 -21.22 -11.29 23.87
C HIS A 646 -20.11 -10.74 24.76
N LEU A 647 -18.89 -10.72 24.22
CA LEU A 647 -17.78 -9.91 24.71
C LEU A 647 -17.35 -8.92 23.64
N PHE A 648 -17.51 -7.63 23.91
CA PHE A 648 -17.00 -6.54 23.07
C PHE A 648 -15.70 -6.01 23.65
N PHE A 649 -14.66 -5.91 22.83
CA PHE A 649 -13.37 -5.33 23.20
C PHE A 649 -13.12 -4.08 22.36
N TYR A 650 -12.64 -3.00 23.00
CA TYR A 650 -12.40 -1.72 22.33
C TYR A 650 -10.93 -1.27 22.38
N PRO A 651 -10.02 -1.94 21.66
CA PRO A 651 -8.62 -1.55 21.61
C PRO A 651 -8.31 -0.36 20.69
N PHE A 652 -9.15 -0.06 19.68
CA PHE A 652 -8.95 1.02 18.69
C PHE A 652 -7.63 0.92 17.92
N GLU A 653 -7.32 -0.23 17.34
CA GLU A 653 -6.09 -0.51 16.60
C GLU A 653 -6.32 -0.77 15.11
N GLY A 654 -7.55 -0.59 14.63
CA GLY A 654 -7.92 -0.82 13.24
C GLY A 654 -8.30 -2.27 12.92
N ARG A 655 -9.08 -2.43 11.85
CA ARG A 655 -9.77 -3.68 11.51
C ARG A 655 -8.86 -4.91 11.41
N LEU A 656 -7.71 -4.80 10.75
CA LEU A 656 -6.81 -5.96 10.51
C LEU A 656 -6.20 -6.47 11.83
N VAL A 657 -5.78 -5.57 12.71
CA VAL A 657 -5.29 -5.94 14.05
C VAL A 657 -6.41 -6.59 14.86
N HIS A 658 -7.63 -6.06 14.80
CA HIS A 658 -8.78 -6.61 15.53
C HIS A 658 -9.19 -8.00 15.02
N GLU A 659 -9.03 -8.25 13.72
CA GLU A 659 -9.29 -9.55 13.10
C GLU A 659 -8.32 -10.61 13.63
N GLY A 660 -7.02 -10.30 13.66
CA GLY A 660 -6.01 -11.17 14.27
C GLY A 660 -6.27 -11.38 15.78
N MET A 661 -6.62 -10.31 16.50
CA MET A 661 -6.95 -10.38 17.93
C MET A 661 -8.20 -11.23 18.20
N ALA A 662 -9.25 -11.12 17.38
CA ALA A 662 -10.48 -11.87 17.58
C ALA A 662 -10.22 -13.37 17.47
N ALA A 663 -9.50 -13.80 16.43
CA ALA A 663 -9.10 -15.20 16.25
C ALA A 663 -8.20 -15.68 17.41
N LEU A 664 -7.19 -14.90 17.77
CA LEU A 664 -6.28 -15.20 18.87
C LEU A 664 -7.02 -15.35 20.21
N PHE A 665 -7.92 -14.42 20.51
CA PHE A 665 -8.68 -14.43 21.76
C PHE A 665 -9.67 -15.60 21.80
N ALA A 666 -10.37 -15.88 20.70
CA ALA A 666 -11.25 -17.03 20.57
C ALA A 666 -10.48 -18.35 20.79
N TYR A 667 -9.30 -18.49 20.19
CA TYR A 667 -8.42 -19.65 20.38
C TYR A 667 -7.95 -19.79 21.83
N ARG A 668 -7.46 -18.71 22.44
CA ARG A 668 -6.99 -18.74 23.83
C ARG A 668 -8.12 -19.06 24.82
N LEU A 669 -9.32 -18.51 24.59
CA LEU A 669 -10.49 -18.82 25.41
C LEU A 669 -10.98 -20.27 25.23
N SER A 670 -10.94 -20.80 24.01
CA SER A 670 -11.36 -22.18 23.73
C SER A 670 -10.44 -23.23 24.35
N ARG A 671 -9.18 -22.87 24.66
CA ARG A 671 -8.25 -23.72 25.42
C ARG A 671 -8.65 -23.92 26.88
N LEU A 672 -9.39 -22.97 27.48
CA LEU A 672 -9.92 -23.15 28.84
C LEU A 672 -11.12 -24.09 28.83
N ARG A 673 -12.05 -23.87 27.90
CA ARG A 673 -13.25 -24.69 27.72
C ARG A 673 -13.61 -24.78 26.24
N PRO A 674 -14.00 -25.96 25.71
CA PRO A 674 -14.47 -26.09 24.34
C PRO A 674 -15.71 -25.20 24.11
N ILE A 675 -15.52 -24.09 23.38
CA ILE A 675 -16.55 -23.10 23.08
C ILE A 675 -16.37 -22.68 21.61
N THR A 676 -17.48 -22.56 20.88
CA THR A 676 -17.49 -22.03 19.52
C THR A 676 -17.84 -20.54 19.53
N PHE A 677 -17.03 -19.74 18.85
CA PHE A 677 -17.22 -18.29 18.75
C PHE A 677 -17.67 -17.87 17.36
N SER A 678 -18.60 -16.93 17.30
CA SER A 678 -18.82 -16.06 16.14
C SER A 678 -18.11 -14.73 16.40
N MET A 679 -17.44 -14.19 15.37
CA MET A 679 -16.59 -13.01 15.50
C MET A 679 -17.08 -11.89 14.59
N ALA A 680 -17.07 -10.66 15.08
CA ALA A 680 -17.30 -9.47 14.27
C ALA A 680 -16.26 -8.40 14.62
N VAL A 681 -15.75 -7.68 13.63
CA VAL A 681 -14.67 -6.69 13.82
C VAL A 681 -14.90 -5.44 12.97
N ASN A 682 -14.53 -4.29 13.51
CA ASN A 682 -14.46 -3.02 12.78
C ASN A 682 -13.18 -2.26 13.17
N ASP A 683 -13.07 -0.98 12.84
CA ASP A 683 -11.86 -0.19 13.13
C ASP A 683 -11.69 0.19 14.61
N TYR A 684 -12.74 0.05 15.42
CA TYR A 684 -12.77 0.47 16.82
C TYR A 684 -12.68 -0.70 17.80
N GLY A 685 -13.22 -1.85 17.42
CA GLY A 685 -13.18 -3.03 18.28
C GLY A 685 -13.52 -4.35 17.60
N LEU A 686 -13.74 -5.35 18.45
CA LEU A 686 -14.12 -6.71 18.08
C LEU A 686 -15.17 -7.26 19.05
N ASN A 687 -15.97 -8.21 18.57
CA ASN A 687 -17.00 -8.93 19.30
C ASN A 687 -16.75 -10.44 19.20
N LEU A 688 -16.74 -11.11 20.34
CA LEU A 688 -16.84 -12.57 20.44
C LEU A 688 -18.23 -12.95 20.97
N LEU A 689 -19.02 -13.64 20.16
CA LEU A 689 -20.31 -14.21 20.55
C LEU A 689 -20.16 -15.72 20.75
N ALA A 690 -20.64 -16.24 21.88
CA ALA A 690 -20.77 -17.68 22.11
C ALA A 690 -22.20 -18.04 22.55
N ALA A 691 -22.58 -19.30 22.32
CA ALA A 691 -23.86 -19.83 22.82
C ALA A 691 -23.89 -20.02 24.34
N ASP A 692 -22.71 -20.25 24.94
CA ASP A 692 -22.49 -20.54 26.35
C ASP A 692 -21.70 -19.41 27.04
N PRO A 693 -21.78 -19.28 28.37
CA PRO A 693 -21.01 -18.28 29.11
C PRO A 693 -19.51 -18.35 28.82
N ILE A 694 -18.92 -17.21 28.46
CA ILE A 694 -17.51 -17.11 28.08
C ILE A 694 -16.65 -16.94 29.37
N PRO A 695 -15.59 -17.75 29.59
CA PRO A 695 -14.80 -17.77 30.83
C PRO A 695 -13.82 -16.59 30.95
N LEU A 696 -14.29 -15.35 30.75
CA LEU A 696 -13.42 -14.17 30.77
C LEU A 696 -12.81 -13.93 32.16
N ALA A 697 -13.58 -14.09 33.24
CA ALA A 697 -13.09 -13.88 34.61
C ALA A 697 -11.93 -14.82 34.96
N GLU A 698 -11.99 -16.08 34.54
CA GLU A 698 -10.90 -17.06 34.72
C GLU A 698 -9.65 -16.65 33.93
N MET A 699 -9.84 -16.17 32.71
CA MET A 699 -8.74 -15.74 31.85
C MET A 699 -8.06 -14.45 32.35
N LEU A 700 -8.81 -13.59 33.02
CA LEU A 700 -8.29 -12.35 33.63
C LEU A 700 -7.75 -12.56 35.05
N ALA A 701 -7.94 -13.75 35.64
CA ALA A 701 -7.47 -14.05 37.00
C ALA A 701 -5.95 -14.22 37.05
N GLY A 702 -5.31 -13.68 38.09
CA GLY A 702 -3.87 -13.79 38.34
C GLY A 702 -3.18 -12.44 38.57
N GLU A 703 -1.89 -12.48 38.88
CA GLU A 703 -1.03 -11.29 38.96
C GLU A 703 -0.27 -11.09 37.64
N GLY A 704 -0.22 -9.85 37.13
CA GLY A 704 0.48 -9.50 35.89
C GLY A 704 -0.42 -9.47 34.66
N THR A 705 0.18 -9.56 33.47
CA THR A 705 -0.54 -9.50 32.20
C THR A 705 -1.35 -10.78 31.98
N SER A 706 -2.66 -10.65 31.76
CA SER A 706 -3.54 -11.78 31.46
C SER A 706 -3.00 -12.61 30.28
N PRO A 707 -3.05 -13.96 30.35
CA PRO A 707 -2.71 -14.83 29.23
C PRO A 707 -3.46 -14.49 27.93
N LEU A 708 -4.66 -13.90 28.02
CA LEU A 708 -5.41 -13.45 26.85
C LEU A 708 -4.64 -12.42 26.03
N PHE A 709 -3.96 -11.49 26.70
CA PHE A 709 -3.28 -10.35 26.09
C PHE A 709 -1.76 -10.54 26.01
N SER A 710 -1.24 -11.65 26.51
CA SER A 710 0.19 -11.93 26.53
C SER A 710 0.79 -11.99 25.14
N THR A 711 1.96 -11.38 24.95
CA THR A 711 2.76 -11.52 23.73
C THR A 711 3.62 -12.79 23.73
N ALA A 712 3.60 -13.57 24.82
CA ALA A 712 4.23 -14.89 24.85
C ALA A 712 3.52 -15.82 23.86
N ASN A 713 4.29 -16.67 23.17
CA ASN A 713 3.81 -17.69 22.23
C ASN A 713 2.98 -17.19 21.04
N LEU A 714 3.04 -15.90 20.68
CA LEU A 714 2.29 -15.38 19.53
C LEU A 714 2.61 -16.11 18.22
N PHE A 715 3.86 -16.53 18.03
CA PHE A 715 4.29 -17.29 16.86
C PHE A 715 3.62 -18.66 16.74
N GLU A 716 3.15 -19.24 17.85
CA GLU A 716 2.46 -20.52 17.89
C GLU A 716 0.94 -20.32 17.88
N ASP A 717 0.44 -19.41 18.70
CA ASP A 717 -1.00 -19.20 18.89
C ASP A 717 -1.68 -18.61 17.64
N ILE A 718 -1.02 -17.68 16.92
CA ILE A 718 -1.64 -17.04 15.75
C ILE A 718 -1.87 -18.06 14.63
N PRO A 719 -0.87 -18.85 14.17
CA PRO A 719 -1.12 -19.90 13.19
C PRO A 719 -2.12 -20.96 13.65
N ALA A 720 -2.18 -21.27 14.96
CA ALA A 720 -3.13 -22.24 15.50
C ALA A 720 -4.57 -21.70 15.58
N SER A 721 -4.74 -20.38 15.65
CA SER A 721 -6.05 -19.71 15.72
C SER A 721 -6.76 -19.56 14.37
N LEU A 722 -6.09 -19.88 13.27
CA LEU A 722 -6.55 -19.64 11.89
C LEU A 722 -6.20 -20.84 11.01
N ASN A 723 -6.85 -20.98 9.85
CA ASN A 723 -6.44 -21.95 8.82
C ASN A 723 -5.15 -21.48 8.10
N ALA A 724 -4.05 -21.36 8.85
CA ALA A 724 -2.79 -20.79 8.40
C ALA A 724 -2.17 -21.58 7.23
N ALA A 725 -2.41 -22.89 7.16
CA ALA A 725 -1.95 -23.73 6.07
C ALA A 725 -2.62 -23.36 4.74
N GLU A 726 -3.94 -23.17 4.70
CA GLU A 726 -4.64 -22.73 3.49
C GLU A 726 -4.30 -21.27 3.13
N MET A 727 -4.16 -20.39 4.13
CA MET A 727 -3.72 -19.01 3.91
C MET A 727 -2.30 -18.95 3.31
N ALA A 728 -1.37 -19.73 3.85
CA ALA A 728 -0.01 -19.83 3.35
C ALA A 728 0.04 -20.44 1.94
N ARG A 729 -0.75 -21.51 1.68
CA ARG A 729 -0.88 -22.08 0.34
C ARG A 729 -1.37 -21.05 -0.69
N ARG A 730 -2.26 -20.14 -0.29
CA ARG A 730 -2.70 -19.03 -1.16
C ARG A 730 -1.61 -17.98 -1.34
N GLN A 731 -0.98 -17.51 -0.27
CA GLN A 731 0.11 -16.53 -0.33
C GLN A 731 1.26 -17.05 -1.20
N PHE A 732 1.51 -18.35 -1.11
CA PHE A 732 2.50 -19.04 -1.92
C PHE A 732 2.25 -18.91 -3.43
N ARG A 733 1.02 -18.64 -3.89
CA ARG A 733 0.73 -18.39 -5.30
C ARG A 733 1.41 -17.13 -5.82
N GLU A 734 1.37 -16.07 -5.04
CA GLU A 734 2.03 -14.82 -5.40
C GLU A 734 3.55 -15.02 -5.43
N ILE A 735 4.06 -15.68 -4.39
CA ILE A 735 5.48 -16.05 -4.25
C ILE A 735 5.93 -16.93 -5.41
N ALA A 736 5.18 -17.95 -5.79
CA ALA A 736 5.51 -18.86 -6.88
C ALA A 736 5.50 -18.17 -8.25
N GLN A 737 4.59 -17.20 -8.44
CA GLN A 737 4.57 -16.38 -9.65
C GLN A 737 5.78 -15.44 -9.73
N ILE A 738 6.07 -14.72 -8.65
CA ILE A 738 7.22 -13.80 -8.57
C ILE A 738 8.53 -14.57 -8.69
N ALA A 739 8.66 -15.68 -7.98
CA ALA A 739 9.82 -16.56 -8.01
C ALA A 739 10.00 -17.28 -9.35
N GLY A 740 9.06 -17.16 -10.30
CA GLY A 740 9.16 -17.72 -11.65
C GLY A 740 8.89 -19.22 -11.77
N LEU A 741 8.25 -19.83 -10.77
CA LEU A 741 7.78 -21.23 -10.81
C LEU A 741 6.54 -21.38 -11.69
N VAL A 742 5.67 -20.38 -11.67
CA VAL A 742 4.41 -20.38 -12.44
C VAL A 742 4.43 -19.24 -13.45
N SER A 743 3.98 -19.51 -14.68
CA SER A 743 3.92 -18.53 -15.77
C SER A 743 2.49 -18.17 -16.14
N THR A 744 2.21 -16.88 -16.32
CA THR A 744 0.87 -16.39 -16.72
C THR A 744 0.53 -16.62 -18.20
N GLY A 745 1.47 -17.17 -18.98
CA GLY A 745 1.30 -17.48 -20.41
C GLY A 745 1.85 -16.41 -21.34
N LEU A 746 1.66 -16.60 -22.65
CA LEU A 746 2.09 -15.65 -23.69
C LEU A 746 0.99 -14.62 -23.99
N PRO A 747 1.31 -13.43 -24.52
CA PRO A 747 0.30 -12.51 -25.05
C PRO A 747 -0.64 -13.21 -26.04
N GLY A 748 -1.96 -13.11 -25.83
CA GLY A 748 -2.98 -13.83 -26.63
C GLY A 748 -3.24 -15.29 -26.22
N GLN A 749 -2.39 -15.89 -25.39
CA GLN A 749 -2.52 -17.24 -24.84
C GLN A 749 -2.27 -17.24 -23.32
N ARG A 750 -3.07 -16.46 -22.60
CA ARG A 750 -2.98 -16.39 -21.14
C ARG A 750 -3.46 -17.70 -20.51
N VAL A 751 -2.71 -18.20 -19.53
CA VAL A 751 -3.10 -19.36 -18.73
C VAL A 751 -4.29 -18.95 -17.86
N ARG A 752 -5.33 -19.80 -17.82
CA ARG A 752 -6.51 -19.55 -16.98
C ARG A 752 -6.12 -19.58 -15.50
N SER A 753 -6.70 -18.70 -14.68
CA SER A 753 -6.38 -18.60 -13.24
C SER A 753 -6.49 -19.94 -12.49
N LYS A 754 -7.46 -20.78 -12.88
CA LYS A 754 -7.61 -22.15 -12.34
C LYS A 754 -6.36 -23.02 -12.54
N HIS A 755 -5.70 -22.92 -13.70
CA HIS A 755 -4.49 -23.70 -13.98
C HIS A 755 -3.28 -23.14 -13.21
N LEU A 756 -3.17 -21.81 -13.10
CA LEU A 756 -2.13 -21.17 -12.28
C LEU A 756 -2.22 -21.62 -10.81
N GLN A 757 -3.43 -21.68 -10.25
CA GLN A 757 -3.66 -22.19 -8.90
C GLN A 757 -3.27 -23.66 -8.77
N ALA A 758 -3.70 -24.52 -9.69
CA ALA A 758 -3.39 -25.94 -9.63
C ALA A 758 -1.87 -26.18 -9.63
N SER A 759 -1.12 -25.47 -10.49
CA SER A 759 0.34 -25.54 -10.52
C SER A 759 0.97 -25.02 -9.22
N SER A 760 0.52 -23.87 -8.71
CA SER A 760 1.03 -23.32 -7.45
C SER A 760 0.79 -24.23 -6.25
N ASN A 761 -0.41 -24.81 -6.14
CA ASN A 761 -0.75 -25.72 -5.05
C ASN A 761 0.10 -26.99 -5.13
N LEU A 762 0.34 -27.50 -6.34
CA LEU A 762 1.23 -28.64 -6.54
C LEU A 762 2.64 -28.35 -6.01
N PHE A 763 3.22 -27.18 -6.33
CA PHE A 763 4.53 -26.80 -5.78
C PHE A 763 4.51 -26.65 -4.26
N PHE A 764 3.46 -26.04 -3.71
CA PHE A 764 3.31 -25.93 -2.26
C PHE A 764 3.28 -27.31 -1.60
N ASP A 765 2.52 -28.25 -2.14
CA ASP A 765 2.40 -29.60 -1.60
C ASP A 765 3.71 -30.39 -1.79
N VAL A 766 4.39 -30.25 -2.93
CA VAL A 766 5.70 -30.86 -3.19
C VAL A 766 6.75 -30.36 -2.20
N PHE A 767 6.86 -29.05 -2.02
CA PHE A 767 7.80 -28.49 -1.03
C PHE A 767 7.39 -28.91 0.38
N SER A 768 6.11 -28.86 0.73
CA SER A 768 5.67 -29.24 2.08
C SER A 768 5.98 -30.71 2.41
N GLN A 769 5.96 -31.60 1.42
CA GLN A 769 6.22 -33.04 1.60
C GLN A 769 7.68 -33.43 1.46
N TYR A 770 8.41 -32.82 0.52
CA TYR A 770 9.75 -33.26 0.09
C TYR A 770 10.87 -32.25 0.37
N ASP A 771 10.54 -30.99 0.68
CA ASP A 771 11.49 -29.90 0.97
C ASP A 771 10.85 -28.90 1.97
N ALA A 772 10.52 -29.38 3.17
CA ALA A 772 9.80 -28.58 4.17
C ALA A 772 10.61 -27.37 4.68
N ALA A 773 11.92 -27.38 4.49
CA ALA A 773 12.83 -26.28 4.80
C ALA A 773 12.89 -25.20 3.69
N ASN A 774 12.15 -25.38 2.59
CA ASN A 774 12.16 -24.45 1.47
C ASN A 774 11.84 -23.01 1.93
N LEU A 775 12.72 -22.06 1.61
CA LEU A 775 12.58 -20.70 2.09
C LEU A 775 11.39 -19.94 1.46
N LEU A 776 10.85 -20.39 0.31
CA LEU A 776 9.61 -19.82 -0.24
C LEU A 776 8.38 -20.22 0.58
N LEU A 777 8.36 -21.42 1.18
CA LEU A 777 7.30 -21.82 2.11
C LEU A 777 7.39 -20.98 3.39
N THR A 778 8.60 -20.86 3.94
CA THR A 778 8.86 -20.02 5.11
C THR A 778 8.43 -18.58 4.86
N GLN A 779 8.75 -18.03 3.69
CA GLN A 779 8.30 -16.70 3.26
C GLN A 779 6.77 -16.62 3.16
N ALA A 780 6.08 -17.64 2.62
CA ALA A 780 4.63 -17.63 2.52
C ALA A 780 3.95 -17.56 3.89
N HIS A 781 4.44 -18.34 4.86
CA HIS A 781 3.95 -18.27 6.24
C HIS A 781 4.22 -16.91 6.87
N ARG A 782 5.44 -16.39 6.72
CA ARG A 782 5.82 -15.06 7.25
C ARG A 782 4.94 -13.95 6.68
N GLU A 783 4.73 -13.92 5.36
CA GLU A 783 3.94 -12.87 4.71
C GLU A 783 2.46 -12.91 5.09
N VAL A 784 1.89 -14.09 5.35
CA VAL A 784 0.52 -14.19 5.91
C VAL A 784 0.45 -13.48 7.26
N LEU A 785 1.43 -13.73 8.14
CA LEU A 785 1.46 -13.11 9.46
C LEU A 785 1.71 -11.59 9.38
N GLU A 786 2.65 -11.16 8.53
CA GLU A 786 3.04 -9.75 8.40
C GLU A 786 1.98 -8.91 7.68
N GLN A 787 1.48 -9.36 6.53
CA GLN A 787 0.64 -8.53 5.65
C GLN A 787 -0.85 -8.69 5.94
N GLN A 788 -1.31 -9.90 6.29
CA GLN A 788 -2.73 -10.17 6.45
C GLN A 788 -3.20 -9.98 7.90
N LEU A 789 -2.32 -10.21 8.87
CA LEU A 789 -2.64 -10.11 10.31
C LEU A 789 -1.95 -8.93 11.00
N GLU A 790 -1.18 -8.13 10.26
CA GLU A 790 -0.34 -7.04 10.79
C GLU A 790 0.41 -7.46 12.08
N GLN A 791 1.00 -8.67 12.11
CA GLN A 791 1.49 -9.31 13.35
C GLN A 791 2.32 -8.37 14.22
N SER A 792 3.23 -7.60 13.63
CA SER A 792 4.07 -6.62 14.33
C SER A 792 3.24 -5.55 15.03
N ARG A 793 2.21 -5.03 14.36
CA ARG A 793 1.30 -4.03 14.90
C ARG A 793 0.38 -4.63 15.95
N MET A 794 -0.11 -5.84 15.73
CA MET A 794 -0.88 -6.59 16.73
C MET A 794 -0.06 -6.87 17.99
N ALA A 795 1.21 -7.27 17.86
CA ALA A 795 2.11 -7.48 18.99
C ALA A 795 2.36 -6.18 19.78
N GLN A 796 2.53 -5.04 19.10
CA GLN A 796 2.62 -3.73 19.75
C GLN A 796 1.34 -3.36 20.49
N ALA A 797 0.18 -3.61 19.88
CA ALA A 797 -1.12 -3.37 20.49
C ALA A 797 -1.34 -4.26 21.72
N LEU A 798 -1.02 -5.56 21.65
CA LEU A 798 -1.09 -6.49 22.78
C LEU A 798 -0.14 -6.08 23.91
N LYS A 799 1.07 -5.62 23.59
CA LYS A 799 2.02 -5.09 24.58
C LYS A 799 1.44 -3.86 25.28
N ARG A 800 0.80 -2.95 24.55
CA ARG A 800 0.10 -1.78 25.12
C ARG A 800 -1.05 -2.22 26.01
N ILE A 801 -1.91 -3.12 25.53
CA ILE A 801 -3.06 -3.65 26.29
C ILE A 801 -2.60 -4.37 27.55
N GLY A 802 -1.49 -5.12 27.49
CA GLY A 802 -0.92 -5.80 28.65
C GLY A 802 -0.39 -4.87 29.75
N GLN A 803 -0.18 -3.59 29.42
CA GLN A 803 0.16 -2.51 30.35
C GLN A 803 -1.06 -1.63 30.71
N ALA A 804 -2.18 -1.80 30.02
CA ALA A 804 -3.39 -1.01 30.20
C ALA A 804 -4.21 -1.51 31.40
N ARG A 805 -5.01 -0.62 31.97
CA ARG A 805 -6.04 -0.99 32.95
C ARG A 805 -7.19 -1.67 32.23
N ILE A 806 -7.45 -2.94 32.56
CA ILE A 806 -8.60 -3.68 32.03
C ILE A 806 -9.86 -3.24 32.78
N VAL A 807 -10.87 -2.77 32.05
CA VAL A 807 -12.17 -2.35 32.60
C VAL A 807 -13.26 -3.24 32.02
N VAL A 808 -13.83 -4.10 32.86
CA VAL A 808 -14.94 -4.98 32.48
C VAL A 808 -16.27 -4.37 32.93
N LYS A 809 -17.25 -4.29 32.02
CA LYS A 809 -18.60 -3.78 32.29
C LYS A 809 -19.65 -4.81 31.87
N GLU A 810 -20.45 -5.26 32.83
CA GLU A 810 -21.63 -6.08 32.55
C GLU A 810 -22.81 -5.15 32.25
N LEU A 811 -23.42 -5.32 31.08
CA LEU A 811 -24.50 -4.48 30.59
C LEU A 811 -25.75 -5.32 30.32
N ARG A 812 -26.91 -4.73 30.60
CA ARG A 812 -28.20 -5.36 30.30
C ARG A 812 -28.59 -5.26 28.83
N ARG A 813 -27.99 -4.30 28.11
CA ARG A 813 -28.26 -4.00 26.71
C ARG A 813 -26.96 -3.53 26.06
N PRO A 814 -26.80 -3.70 24.73
CA PRO A 814 -25.61 -3.22 24.05
C PRO A 814 -25.49 -1.68 24.13
N SER A 815 -24.25 -1.18 24.13
CA SER A 815 -23.90 0.24 24.25
C SER A 815 -23.81 0.95 22.88
N PRO A 816 -23.72 2.28 22.84
CA PRO A 816 -23.40 3.01 21.61
C PRO A 816 -22.11 2.53 20.92
N LEU A 817 -21.08 2.14 21.67
CA LEU A 817 -19.84 1.60 21.11
C LEU A 817 -20.01 0.18 20.53
N SER A 818 -20.89 -0.65 21.10
CA SER A 818 -21.12 -2.02 20.62
C SER A 818 -22.03 -2.08 19.39
N PHE A 819 -22.86 -1.05 19.20
CA PHE A 819 -23.84 -0.98 18.13
C PHE A 819 -23.24 -1.12 16.71
N PRO A 820 -22.17 -0.40 16.31
CA PRO A 820 -21.55 -0.60 15.00
C PRO A 820 -21.05 -2.03 14.76
N LEU A 821 -20.54 -2.71 15.80
CA LEU A 821 -20.09 -4.11 15.70
C LEU A 821 -21.26 -5.08 15.48
N LEU A 822 -22.40 -4.80 16.12
CA LEU A 822 -23.62 -5.59 15.95
C LEU A 822 -24.23 -5.38 14.56
N VAL A 823 -24.26 -4.13 14.07
CA VAL A 823 -24.73 -3.81 12.72
C VAL A 823 -23.86 -4.47 11.66
N ASP A 824 -22.53 -4.40 11.79
CA ASP A 824 -21.61 -5.04 10.84
C ASP A 824 -21.90 -6.54 10.74
N ARG A 825 -22.11 -7.21 11.87
CA ARG A 825 -22.51 -8.62 11.90
C ARG A 825 -23.89 -8.87 11.28
N TRP A 826 -24.89 -8.03 11.58
CA TRP A 826 -26.24 -8.20 11.07
C TRP A 826 -26.40 -7.93 9.58
N ARG A 827 -25.59 -7.03 9.01
CA ARG A 827 -25.47 -6.84 7.54
C ARG A 827 -25.12 -8.12 6.81
N GLU A 828 -24.44 -8.99 7.54
CA GLU A 828 -23.93 -10.24 7.03
C GLU A 828 -24.88 -11.41 7.37
N GLU A 829 -25.92 -11.17 8.17
CA GLU A 829 -27.04 -12.06 8.42
C GLU A 829 -28.17 -11.88 7.41
N VAL A 830 -28.96 -12.94 7.21
CA VAL A 830 -30.10 -12.89 6.30
C VAL A 830 -31.37 -12.94 7.09
N SER A 831 -32.16 -11.88 6.92
CA SER A 831 -33.49 -11.74 7.49
C SER A 831 -34.49 -11.42 6.37
N SER A 832 -35.75 -11.84 6.55
CA SER A 832 -36.88 -11.35 5.75
C SER A 832 -37.21 -9.89 6.08
N GLU A 833 -36.69 -9.38 7.20
CA GLU A 833 -36.79 -8.00 7.63
C GLU A 833 -35.61 -7.19 7.08
N SER A 834 -35.86 -5.96 6.64
CA SER A 834 -34.79 -5.11 6.14
C SER A 834 -33.81 -4.78 7.28
N LEU A 835 -32.53 -4.57 6.95
CA LEU A 835 -31.55 -4.12 7.95
C LEU A 835 -32.03 -2.82 8.63
N ALA A 836 -32.73 -1.96 7.88
CA ALA A 836 -33.31 -0.72 8.38
C ALA A 836 -34.30 -0.96 9.52
N ASP A 837 -35.24 -1.89 9.32
CA ASP A 837 -36.27 -2.20 10.31
C ASP A 837 -35.67 -2.89 11.56
N ARG A 838 -34.70 -3.80 11.35
CA ARG A 838 -33.99 -4.48 12.46
C ARG A 838 -33.29 -3.50 13.38
N VAL A 839 -32.62 -2.51 12.78
CA VAL A 839 -31.91 -1.47 13.54
C VAL A 839 -32.89 -0.55 14.25
N ARG A 840 -33.99 -0.14 13.60
CA ARG A 840 -35.03 0.66 14.26
C ARG A 840 -35.61 -0.07 15.47
N LYS A 841 -35.91 -1.37 15.35
CA LYS A 841 -36.37 -2.18 16.51
C LYS A 841 -35.35 -2.23 17.64
N MET A 842 -34.06 -2.33 17.31
CA MET A 842 -33.00 -2.30 18.32
C MET A 842 -32.91 -0.94 19.00
N GLN A 843 -33.02 0.15 18.22
CA GLN A 843 -33.04 1.51 18.73
C GLN A 843 -34.17 1.67 19.76
N ILE A 844 -35.37 1.20 19.43
CA ILE A 844 -36.52 1.15 20.35
C ILE A 844 -36.20 0.31 21.59
N ALA A 845 -35.70 -0.92 21.42
CA ALA A 845 -35.44 -1.84 22.52
C ALA A 845 -34.37 -1.34 23.50
N MET A 846 -33.45 -0.49 23.04
CA MET A 846 -32.43 0.18 23.84
C MET A 846 -32.95 1.44 24.54
N GLY A 847 -34.19 1.87 24.29
CA GLY A 847 -34.82 3.05 24.91
C GLY A 847 -34.46 4.37 24.23
N LEU A 848 -34.34 4.37 22.90
CA LEU A 848 -33.70 5.45 22.14
C LEU A 848 -34.64 6.21 21.20
N ASP A 849 -35.90 5.78 21.13
CA ASP A 849 -36.98 6.37 20.31
C ASP A 849 -37.90 7.31 21.12
N GLU A 850 -37.52 7.68 22.35
CA GLU A 850 -38.16 8.79 23.07
C GLU A 850 -37.60 10.13 22.55
N ASP A 851 -38.18 10.51 21.41
CA ASP A 851 -38.56 11.82 20.85
C ASP A 851 -38.21 11.97 19.36
#